data_AF-A0A930IR90-F1
#
_entry.id   AF-A0A930IR90-F1
#
_cell.length_a   1.000
_cell.length_b   1.000
_cell.length_c   1.000
_cell.angle_alpha   90.00
_cell.angle_beta   90.00
_cell.angle_gamma   90.00
#
_symmetry.space_group_name_H-M   'P 1'
#
loop_
_entity.id
_entity.type
_entity.pdbx_description
1 polymer ?
#
loop_
_entity_poly.entity_id
_entity_poly.type
_entity_poly.pdbx_seq_one_letter_code
_entity_poly.pdbx_strand_id
1 'polypeptide(L)'
;MKKQKLHFLYGAIAMIGFTACSDTNDVAGDVTQQEGYATTIQVTAGNAAQAGTRSLTPDANNNIVSEWKSGDKMFIYDIADDDQSNEANYSLVTMAANSSNKQKADFTGTVKTLSPMKATDDLAFFYPGTAVEGEKTVEQVGPTPHHETDGGVDLKYHTSEDPTNNKKYGIRSTVSLDMKKQDGTLTTIDQKFDYNWGKAKPTEVKNDNGQKIAKTEVTLNRKVTIWGMKFKIVNGPSSTGFIEDIDSVKINGLRSYDVLNLKDGNFVGTSDEKEYMITVANKDKSKIQLQNGYVWVAFLAENALTNFTLTVYTQSGVYTKSAAKLFNTGYDYRSTITVKNITPKPYVTVNGVKWATGNFIHYKKGSLEYWGIAPAQWWISNYGDNPTLANRVDNKNIEKNGLGSQNWYIDNHNGRYTQTSDDLDLFRWGDIAEALNLNSNAYLNGTAFSMNGRFYKRDATPGFFGNDPVNKSQAKFGDIVKYHTEKSGRDYYYKYPTLDQLKNLQKNSVTKVPAFCYTDKGNKIYGIFYSDYPLTGQHAKFPTGKKLWKYEDVTGLVLANRGLFLPVTGRRNDNVSTTVYRHVAEGSNFMGFYYADYATAVSTCTGLFFGSLNYGITPPQKQQACAIRPIYVGPDITGTPPVTDAAKFAPFSNIIDVNGRKY
;
A
#
# COMPACT_ATOMS: atom_id res chain seq x y z
N MET A 1 30.62 -0.15 -43.30
CA MET A 1 30.49 0.53 -44.60
C MET A 1 29.09 1.14 -44.71
N LYS A 2 29.05 2.43 -45.06
CA LYS A 2 27.95 3.29 -45.57
C LYS A 2 26.58 3.28 -44.87
N LYS A 3 26.35 4.38 -44.13
CA LYS A 3 25.05 5.09 -44.02
C LYS A 3 24.62 5.62 -45.39
N GLN A 4 23.32 5.64 -45.66
CA GLN A 4 22.67 6.78 -46.32
C GLN A 4 21.18 6.84 -45.97
N LYS A 5 20.78 7.98 -45.41
CA LYS A 5 19.39 8.49 -45.31
C LYS A 5 18.90 8.82 -46.72
N LEU A 6 17.57 8.90 -46.97
CA LEU A 6 16.86 10.18 -47.19
C LEU A 6 15.37 10.04 -47.66
N HIS A 7 14.50 10.78 -46.96
CA HIS A 7 13.24 11.49 -47.30
C HIS A 7 11.97 10.85 -47.92
N PHE A 8 10.91 10.95 -47.11
CA PHE A 8 9.62 11.66 -47.31
C PHE A 8 8.87 11.51 -48.65
N LEU A 9 7.66 10.95 -48.59
CA LEU A 9 6.50 11.49 -49.30
C LEU A 9 5.19 11.17 -48.56
N TYR A 10 4.32 12.18 -48.50
CA TYR A 10 2.94 12.15 -48.02
C TYR A 10 2.06 11.22 -48.86
N GLY A 11 1.08 10.56 -48.24
CA GLY A 11 0.02 9.84 -48.94
C GLY A 11 -1.12 9.44 -48.00
N ALA A 12 -2.28 10.08 -48.16
CA ALA A 12 -3.52 9.70 -47.52
C ALA A 12 -3.90 8.25 -47.87
N ILE A 13 -4.31 7.45 -46.89
CA ILE A 13 -4.96 6.16 -47.14
C ILE A 13 -6.29 6.14 -46.40
N ALA A 14 -7.32 5.91 -47.21
CA ALA A 14 -8.72 6.02 -46.93
C ALA A 14 -9.24 4.99 -45.92
N MET A 15 -10.30 5.40 -45.21
CA MET A 15 -11.18 4.51 -44.45
C MET A 15 -11.77 3.44 -45.36
N ILE A 16 -11.58 2.17 -45.00
CA ILE A 16 -12.37 1.05 -45.53
C ILE A 16 -13.34 0.65 -44.43
N GLY A 17 -14.60 1.02 -44.61
CA GLY A 17 -15.72 0.49 -43.86
C GLY A 17 -16.08 -0.89 -44.41
N PHE A 18 -16.13 -1.89 -43.54
CA PHE A 18 -16.78 -3.15 -43.84
C PHE A 18 -18.23 -3.09 -43.36
N THR A 19 -19.13 -2.83 -44.30
CA THR A 19 -20.52 -3.29 -44.23
C THR A 19 -20.53 -4.75 -44.63
N ALA A 20 -20.93 -5.65 -43.73
CA ALA A 20 -21.26 -7.02 -44.07
C ALA A 20 -22.80 -7.15 -44.11
N CYS A 21 -23.32 -7.38 -45.30
CA CYS A 21 -24.70 -7.72 -45.57
C CYS A 21 -25.07 -9.05 -44.91
N SER A 22 -26.30 -9.11 -44.43
CA SER A 22 -27.03 -10.33 -44.08
C SER A 22 -27.25 -11.20 -45.31
N ASP A 23 -27.04 -12.51 -45.20
CA ASP A 23 -27.81 -13.49 -45.95
C ASP A 23 -28.10 -14.71 -45.08
N THR A 24 -29.37 -15.12 -45.14
CA THR A 24 -30.01 -16.24 -44.46
C THR A 24 -29.58 -17.59 -45.04
N ASN A 25 -29.44 -18.61 -44.18
CA ASN A 25 -30.05 -19.94 -44.37
C ASN A 25 -29.94 -20.80 -43.10
N ASP A 26 -31.06 -21.42 -42.75
CA ASP A 26 -31.24 -22.38 -41.66
C ASP A 26 -30.45 -23.68 -41.88
N VAL A 27 -29.64 -24.09 -40.89
CA VAL A 27 -29.43 -25.50 -40.50
C VAL A 27 -29.23 -25.54 -38.98
N ALA A 28 -30.06 -26.34 -38.31
CA ALA A 28 -30.09 -26.49 -36.86
C ALA A 28 -28.90 -27.30 -36.30
N GLY A 29 -28.45 -26.91 -35.10
CA GLY A 29 -27.73 -27.77 -34.18
C GLY A 29 -26.28 -27.39 -33.92
N ASP A 30 -26.06 -26.29 -33.18
CA ASP A 30 -24.97 -26.25 -32.20
C ASP A 30 -25.22 -25.14 -31.17
N VAL A 31 -24.72 -25.36 -29.96
CA VAL A 31 -24.97 -24.60 -28.72
C VAL A 31 -24.93 -23.09 -28.98
N THR A 32 -26.09 -22.43 -28.93
CA THR A 32 -26.21 -20.99 -29.08
C THR A 32 -25.39 -20.30 -28.01
N GLN A 33 -24.27 -19.70 -28.39
CA GLN A 33 -23.75 -18.53 -27.68
C GLN A 33 -24.90 -17.52 -27.66
N GLN A 34 -25.45 -17.28 -26.48
CA GLN A 34 -26.50 -16.28 -26.30
C GLN A 34 -25.87 -14.90 -26.54
N GLU A 35 -25.87 -14.44 -27.80
CA GLU A 35 -25.53 -13.08 -28.15
C GLU A 35 -26.55 -12.15 -27.48
N GLY A 36 -26.09 -11.25 -26.60
CA GLY A 36 -26.96 -10.32 -25.88
C GLY A 36 -27.76 -9.41 -26.83
N TYR A 37 -28.90 -8.90 -26.35
CA TYR A 37 -29.76 -8.02 -27.14
C TYR A 37 -29.17 -6.61 -27.23
N ALA A 38 -28.88 -6.14 -28.44
CA ALA A 38 -28.36 -4.80 -28.69
C ALA A 38 -29.51 -3.78 -28.85
N THR A 39 -29.47 -2.69 -28.07
CA THR A 39 -30.42 -1.56 -28.16
C THR A 39 -29.66 -0.25 -28.29
N THR A 40 -29.98 0.56 -29.30
CA THR A 40 -29.45 1.93 -29.39
C THR A 40 -30.13 2.78 -28.31
N ILE A 41 -29.35 3.51 -27.53
CA ILE A 41 -29.87 4.38 -26.48
C ILE A 41 -29.42 5.82 -26.66
N GLN A 42 -30.35 6.74 -26.41
CA GLN A 42 -30.10 8.17 -26.29
C GLN A 42 -30.34 8.58 -24.84
N VAL A 43 -29.36 9.22 -24.23
CA VAL A 43 -29.37 9.57 -22.81
C VAL A 43 -29.15 11.06 -22.68
N THR A 44 -30.12 11.78 -22.13
CA THR A 44 -29.91 13.14 -21.64
C THR A 44 -29.44 13.06 -20.19
N ALA A 45 -28.18 13.39 -19.93
CA ALA A 45 -27.61 13.39 -18.59
C ALA A 45 -27.61 14.81 -18.01
N GLY A 46 -28.22 14.96 -16.83
CA GLY A 46 -28.15 16.15 -15.98
C GLY A 46 -27.46 15.88 -14.65
N ASN A 47 -27.18 16.94 -13.89
CA ASN A 47 -26.54 16.86 -12.58
C ASN A 47 -27.48 17.29 -11.46
N ALA A 48 -27.33 16.68 -10.29
CA ALA A 48 -28.06 17.11 -9.10
C ALA A 48 -27.64 18.54 -8.70
N ALA A 49 -28.59 19.35 -8.20
CA ALA A 49 -28.40 20.79 -7.93
C ALA A 49 -27.28 21.13 -6.91
N GLN A 50 -26.86 20.17 -6.08
CA GLN A 50 -25.73 20.31 -5.14
C GLN A 50 -24.38 19.79 -5.69
N ALA A 51 -24.37 19.21 -6.89
CA ALA A 51 -23.22 18.53 -7.50
C ALA A 51 -23.08 18.89 -8.99
N GLY A 52 -23.28 20.17 -9.32
CA GLY A 52 -23.21 20.67 -10.70
C GLY A 52 -21.79 20.67 -11.22
N THR A 53 -21.35 19.57 -11.83
CA THR A 53 -20.02 19.50 -12.40
C THR A 53 -19.90 18.36 -13.41
N ARG A 54 -19.47 18.55 -14.71
CA ARG A 54 -18.46 17.71 -15.48
C ARG A 54 -17.66 18.30 -16.67
N SER A 55 -16.58 19.05 -16.40
CA SER A 55 -15.21 18.91 -16.90
C SER A 55 -14.31 19.87 -16.14
N LEU A 56 -13.38 19.31 -15.38
CA LEU A 56 -12.64 20.01 -14.33
C LEU A 56 -11.69 21.07 -14.89
N THR A 57 -12.16 22.31 -14.96
CA THR A 57 -11.32 23.47 -15.26
C THR A 57 -11.53 24.55 -14.20
N PRO A 58 -10.44 25.17 -13.70
CA PRO A 58 -10.58 26.33 -12.85
C PRO A 58 -11.19 27.48 -13.65
N ASP A 59 -12.28 28.08 -13.17
CA ASP A 59 -12.81 29.33 -13.70
C ASP A 59 -11.89 30.51 -13.37
N ALA A 60 -12.29 31.72 -13.78
CA ALA A 60 -11.55 32.96 -13.48
C ALA A 60 -11.34 33.21 -11.97
N ASN A 61 -12.17 32.62 -11.12
CA ASN A 61 -12.09 32.68 -9.65
C ASN A 61 -11.42 31.41 -9.06
N ASN A 62 -10.82 30.57 -9.91
CA ASN A 62 -10.26 29.25 -9.60
C ASN A 62 -11.26 28.23 -9.03
N ASN A 63 -12.57 28.48 -9.10
CA ASN A 63 -13.56 27.47 -8.74
C ASN A 63 -13.51 26.36 -9.79
N ILE A 64 -13.70 25.13 -9.35
CA ILE A 64 -13.84 24.01 -10.28
C ILE A 64 -15.22 24.15 -10.91
N VAL A 65 -15.23 24.61 -12.16
CA VAL A 65 -16.42 24.64 -13.01
C VAL A 65 -16.29 23.48 -13.95
N SER A 66 -17.44 22.90 -14.29
CA SER A 66 -17.43 21.57 -14.80
C SER A 66 -18.59 21.40 -15.78
N GLU A 67 -18.21 21.33 -17.06
CA GLU A 67 -19.01 21.41 -18.28
C GLU A 67 -18.75 20.22 -19.20
N TRP A 68 -19.79 19.50 -19.65
CA TRP A 68 -19.63 18.31 -20.49
C TRP A 68 -18.79 18.58 -21.75
N LYS A 69 -17.87 17.66 -22.06
CA LYS A 69 -16.97 17.76 -23.22
C LYS A 69 -17.29 16.69 -24.26
N SER A 70 -17.18 17.08 -25.53
CA SER A 70 -17.27 16.16 -26.65
C SER A 70 -16.33 14.97 -26.44
N GLY A 71 -16.85 13.75 -26.61
CA GLY A 71 -16.10 12.52 -26.37
C GLY A 71 -16.15 11.99 -24.94
N ASP A 72 -16.80 12.69 -24.00
CA ASP A 72 -17.13 12.13 -22.69
C ASP A 72 -17.92 10.83 -22.85
N LYS A 73 -17.63 9.85 -21.98
CA LYS A 73 -18.28 8.53 -22.02
C LYS A 73 -18.97 8.22 -20.70
N MET A 74 -20.02 7.42 -20.76
CA MET A 74 -20.64 6.74 -19.60
C MET A 74 -20.82 5.27 -19.94
N PHE A 75 -20.85 4.41 -18.92
CA PHE A 75 -21.29 3.03 -19.10
C PHE A 75 -22.67 2.82 -18.49
N ILE A 76 -23.42 1.87 -19.07
CA ILE A 76 -24.78 1.53 -18.67
C ILE A 76 -24.85 0.06 -18.27
N TYR A 77 -25.54 -0.23 -17.18
CA TYR A 77 -25.87 -1.57 -16.73
C TYR A 77 -27.39 -1.68 -16.57
N ASP A 78 -27.99 -2.68 -17.22
CA ASP A 78 -29.40 -3.01 -16.99
C ASP A 78 -29.50 -3.86 -15.73
N ILE A 79 -30.19 -3.34 -14.71
CA ILE A 79 -30.35 -4.05 -13.43
C ILE A 79 -31.13 -5.36 -13.61
N ALA A 80 -31.97 -5.45 -14.65
CA ALA A 80 -32.71 -6.67 -14.98
C ALA A 80 -31.81 -7.82 -15.48
N ASP A 81 -30.55 -7.55 -15.84
CA ASP A 81 -29.59 -8.60 -16.17
C ASP A 81 -29.21 -9.46 -14.95
N ASP A 82 -29.51 -8.98 -13.73
CA ASP A 82 -29.34 -9.68 -12.45
C ASP A 82 -28.06 -10.51 -12.34
N ASP A 83 -26.92 -9.88 -12.61
CA ASP A 83 -25.58 -10.47 -12.51
C ASP A 83 -25.32 -11.68 -13.45
N GLN A 84 -26.16 -11.91 -14.47
CA GLN A 84 -26.09 -13.07 -15.38
C GLN A 84 -25.49 -12.77 -16.76
N SER A 85 -25.04 -11.53 -17.01
CA SER A 85 -24.42 -11.19 -18.29
C SER A 85 -23.10 -11.95 -18.53
N ASN A 86 -22.93 -12.43 -19.77
CA ASN A 86 -21.73 -13.09 -20.28
C ASN A 86 -20.78 -12.13 -21.01
N GLU A 87 -21.17 -10.86 -21.20
CA GLU A 87 -20.34 -9.87 -21.85
C GLU A 87 -19.15 -9.51 -20.95
N ALA A 88 -17.98 -9.33 -21.57
CA ALA A 88 -16.74 -9.04 -20.83
C ALA A 88 -16.59 -7.57 -20.41
N ASN A 89 -17.27 -6.66 -21.11
CA ASN A 89 -17.14 -5.21 -20.92
C ASN A 89 -18.49 -4.51 -20.96
N TYR A 90 -18.68 -3.53 -20.09
CA TYR A 90 -19.87 -2.67 -20.11
C TYR A 90 -20.02 -1.94 -21.44
N SER A 91 -21.26 -1.75 -21.86
CA SER A 91 -21.59 -0.93 -23.02
C SER A 91 -21.37 0.55 -22.71
N LEU A 92 -20.76 1.28 -23.65
CA LEU A 92 -20.44 2.70 -23.51
C LEU A 92 -21.35 3.55 -24.39
N VAL A 93 -21.80 4.66 -23.82
CA VAL A 93 -22.44 5.76 -24.55
C VAL A 93 -21.50 6.96 -24.56
N THR A 94 -21.47 7.70 -25.67
CA THR A 94 -20.53 8.80 -25.87
C THR A 94 -21.29 10.08 -26.17
N MET A 95 -20.84 11.19 -25.60
CA MET A 95 -21.34 12.52 -25.88
C MET A 95 -20.93 12.96 -27.30
N ALA A 96 -21.90 13.36 -28.12
CA ALA A 96 -21.64 13.97 -29.42
C ALA A 96 -21.10 15.41 -29.29
N ALA A 97 -20.58 15.97 -30.39
CA ALA A 97 -20.05 17.33 -30.38
C ALA A 97 -21.16 18.39 -30.14
N ASN A 98 -20.90 19.28 -29.17
CA ASN A 98 -21.65 20.49 -28.81
C ASN A 98 -23.06 20.26 -28.21
N SER A 99 -23.17 20.24 -26.87
CA SER A 99 -24.42 20.65 -26.22
C SER A 99 -24.43 22.18 -26.10
N SER A 100 -25.54 22.81 -26.50
CA SER A 100 -25.75 24.26 -26.32
C SER A 100 -25.97 24.63 -24.85
N ASN A 101 -26.38 23.65 -24.02
CA ASN A 101 -26.55 23.77 -22.59
C ASN A 101 -25.47 22.94 -21.87
N LYS A 102 -24.44 23.60 -21.35
CA LYS A 102 -23.31 22.93 -20.69
C LYS A 102 -23.66 22.17 -19.39
N GLN A 103 -24.90 22.28 -18.89
CA GLN A 103 -25.38 21.55 -17.70
C GLN A 103 -26.12 20.25 -18.04
N LYS A 104 -26.53 20.05 -19.29
CA LYS A 104 -27.10 18.80 -19.81
C LYS A 104 -26.29 18.31 -21.00
N ALA A 105 -26.13 17.01 -21.15
CA ALA A 105 -25.46 16.44 -22.31
C ALA A 105 -26.22 15.25 -22.85
N ASP A 106 -26.26 15.18 -24.18
CA ASP A 106 -26.87 14.07 -24.89
C ASP A 106 -25.79 13.08 -25.30
N PHE A 107 -25.93 11.86 -24.80
CA PHE A 107 -25.08 10.72 -25.10
C PHE A 107 -25.82 9.75 -26.02
N THR A 108 -25.08 9.09 -26.90
CA THR A 108 -25.61 8.03 -27.75
C THR A 108 -24.66 6.85 -27.78
N GLY A 109 -25.22 5.65 -27.85
CA GLY A 109 -24.45 4.41 -28.02
C GLY A 109 -25.37 3.20 -28.10
N THR A 110 -24.77 2.01 -28.11
CA THR A 110 -25.49 0.73 -28.16
C THR A 110 -25.25 -0.01 -26.86
N VAL A 111 -26.33 -0.42 -26.18
CA VAL A 111 -26.29 -1.21 -24.95
C VAL A 111 -26.66 -2.65 -25.26
N LYS A 112 -25.82 -3.57 -24.80
CA LYS A 112 -26.11 -5.00 -24.80
C LYS A 112 -26.65 -5.43 -23.45
N THR A 113 -27.79 -6.13 -23.46
CA THR A 113 -28.46 -6.67 -22.28
C THR A 113 -28.73 -8.17 -22.44
N LEU A 114 -28.95 -8.87 -21.32
CA LEU A 114 -29.28 -10.31 -21.33
C LEU A 114 -30.65 -10.57 -21.96
N SER A 115 -31.61 -9.69 -21.69
CA SER A 115 -32.99 -9.75 -22.19
C SER A 115 -33.35 -8.46 -22.94
N PRO A 116 -34.36 -8.47 -23.83
CA PRO A 116 -34.76 -7.26 -24.54
C PRO A 116 -35.19 -6.15 -23.57
N MET A 117 -34.52 -4.99 -23.64
CA MET A 117 -34.82 -3.82 -22.80
C MET A 117 -36.29 -3.37 -22.85
N LYS A 118 -36.87 -3.04 -21.71
CA LYS A 118 -38.26 -2.60 -21.52
C LYS A 118 -38.29 -1.24 -20.83
N ALA A 119 -39.38 -0.50 -21.01
CA ALA A 119 -39.60 0.78 -20.32
C ALA A 119 -39.71 0.63 -18.79
N THR A 120 -39.96 -0.58 -18.29
CA THR A 120 -40.01 -0.89 -16.85
C THR A 120 -38.63 -1.13 -16.24
N ASP A 121 -37.61 -1.38 -17.06
CA ASP A 121 -36.28 -1.76 -16.57
C ASP A 121 -35.59 -0.59 -15.91
N ASP A 122 -34.81 -0.87 -14.87
CA ASP A 122 -33.99 0.13 -14.19
C ASP A 122 -32.57 0.07 -14.77
N LEU A 123 -32.14 1.19 -15.36
CA LEU A 123 -30.80 1.32 -15.91
C LEU A 123 -29.93 2.10 -14.92
N ALA A 124 -28.77 1.53 -14.60
CA ALA A 124 -27.72 2.19 -13.84
C ALA A 124 -26.73 2.85 -14.80
N PHE A 125 -26.36 4.10 -14.53
CA PHE A 125 -25.45 4.90 -15.32
C PHE A 125 -24.23 5.25 -14.48
N PHE A 126 -23.04 5.12 -15.05
CA PHE A 126 -21.80 5.45 -14.39
C PHE A 126 -20.89 6.32 -15.27
N TYR A 127 -20.33 7.37 -14.69
CA TYR A 127 -19.32 8.24 -15.30
C TYR A 127 -18.08 8.29 -14.41
N PRO A 128 -16.85 8.35 -14.98
CA PRO A 128 -16.56 8.30 -16.41
C PRO A 128 -16.55 6.88 -16.96
N GLY A 129 -17.10 6.70 -18.17
CA GLY A 129 -17.04 5.43 -18.89
C GLY A 129 -15.62 5.03 -19.30
N THR A 130 -14.72 6.00 -19.47
CA THR A 130 -13.29 5.74 -19.73
C THR A 130 -12.57 5.08 -18.55
N ALA A 131 -13.16 5.04 -17.34
CA ALA A 131 -12.59 4.35 -16.19
C ALA A 131 -12.52 2.82 -16.34
N VAL A 132 -13.34 2.24 -17.24
CA VAL A 132 -13.32 0.80 -17.57
C VAL A 132 -12.46 0.47 -18.81
N GLU A 133 -11.84 1.47 -19.45
CA GLU A 133 -10.99 1.33 -20.64
C GLU A 133 -9.49 1.49 -20.28
N GLY A 134 -8.59 0.87 -21.06
CA GLY A 134 -7.14 1.04 -20.89
C GLY A 134 -6.64 0.60 -19.51
N GLU A 135 -5.90 1.46 -18.81
CA GLU A 135 -5.65 1.28 -17.38
C GLU A 135 -6.96 1.52 -16.62
N LYS A 136 -7.56 0.42 -16.16
CA LYS A 136 -8.84 0.42 -15.48
C LYS A 136 -8.69 0.92 -14.05
N THR A 137 -9.55 1.85 -13.68
CA THR A 137 -9.76 2.31 -12.30
C THR A 137 -11.13 1.85 -11.78
N VAL A 138 -11.94 1.29 -12.68
CA VAL A 138 -13.20 0.61 -12.39
C VAL A 138 -13.18 -0.77 -13.05
N GLU A 139 -13.43 -1.81 -12.28
CA GLU A 139 -13.52 -3.19 -12.78
C GLU A 139 -14.69 -3.91 -12.10
N GLN A 140 -15.41 -4.74 -12.87
CA GLN A 140 -16.46 -5.58 -12.32
C GLN A 140 -15.90 -6.56 -11.29
N VAL A 141 -16.67 -6.81 -10.24
CA VAL A 141 -16.39 -7.82 -9.23
C VAL A 141 -17.65 -8.62 -8.93
N GLY A 142 -17.50 -9.81 -8.37
CA GLY A 142 -18.65 -10.62 -7.95
C GLY A 142 -19.54 -9.84 -6.95
N PRO A 143 -20.88 -10.02 -6.98
CA PRO A 143 -21.81 -9.29 -6.10
C PRO A 143 -21.78 -9.75 -4.64
N THR A 144 -21.22 -10.93 -4.38
CA THR A 144 -21.06 -11.49 -3.03
C THR A 144 -19.56 -11.58 -2.72
N PRO A 145 -19.11 -11.11 -1.54
CA PRO A 145 -17.71 -11.23 -1.16
C PRO A 145 -17.33 -12.70 -0.94
N HIS A 146 -16.15 -13.08 -1.40
CA HIS A 146 -15.50 -14.33 -1.06
C HIS A 146 -15.08 -14.33 0.41
N HIS A 147 -15.29 -15.43 1.14
CA HIS A 147 -14.87 -15.60 2.53
C HIS A 147 -13.74 -16.65 2.61
N GLU A 148 -12.53 -16.18 2.89
CA GLU A 148 -11.34 -17.02 3.06
C GLU A 148 -11.11 -17.32 4.54
N THR A 149 -11.12 -18.60 4.90
CA THR A 149 -10.93 -19.09 6.28
C THR A 149 -9.76 -20.07 6.46
N ASP A 150 -8.96 -20.31 5.41
CA ASP A 150 -7.88 -21.29 5.47
C ASP A 150 -6.71 -20.83 6.36
N GLY A 151 -6.07 -21.77 7.08
CA GLY A 151 -4.85 -21.49 7.84
C GLY A 151 -4.98 -20.44 8.95
N GLY A 152 -6.19 -20.24 9.51
CA GLY A 152 -6.46 -19.24 10.56
C GLY A 152 -6.67 -17.81 10.05
N VAL A 153 -6.79 -17.65 8.73
CA VAL A 153 -7.20 -16.41 8.05
C VAL A 153 -8.70 -16.20 8.24
N ASP A 154 -9.17 -14.95 8.25
CA ASP A 154 -10.59 -14.59 8.23
C ASP A 154 -10.79 -13.29 7.44
N LEU A 155 -10.82 -13.44 6.12
CA LEU A 155 -10.90 -12.33 5.16
C LEU A 155 -12.19 -12.43 4.34
N LYS A 156 -12.88 -11.31 4.15
CA LYS A 156 -14.04 -11.22 3.26
C LYS A 156 -13.79 -10.14 2.23
N TYR A 157 -13.80 -10.43 0.93
CA TYR A 157 -13.50 -9.43 -0.10
C TYR A 157 -14.12 -9.81 -1.45
N HIS A 158 -14.38 -8.83 -2.30
CA HIS A 158 -14.88 -9.09 -3.65
C HIS A 158 -13.72 -9.43 -4.60
N THR A 159 -14.00 -10.27 -5.60
CA THR A 159 -13.01 -10.69 -6.61
C THR A 159 -13.50 -10.39 -8.01
N SER A 160 -12.58 -10.08 -8.93
CA SER A 160 -12.88 -9.95 -10.36
C SER A 160 -12.99 -11.30 -11.08
N GLU A 161 -12.58 -12.37 -10.41
CA GLU A 161 -12.61 -13.76 -10.87
C GLU A 161 -13.32 -14.65 -9.85
N ASP A 162 -14.03 -15.67 -10.33
CA ASP A 162 -14.64 -16.68 -9.47
C ASP A 162 -13.54 -17.51 -8.78
N PRO A 163 -13.43 -17.48 -7.44
CA PRO A 163 -12.38 -18.17 -6.70
C PRO A 163 -12.37 -19.70 -6.87
N THR A 164 -13.47 -20.29 -7.37
CA THR A 164 -13.64 -21.73 -7.54
C THR A 164 -12.99 -22.24 -8.83
N ASN A 165 -13.03 -21.43 -9.89
CA ASN A 165 -12.61 -21.84 -11.24
C ASN A 165 -11.67 -20.84 -11.94
N ASN A 166 -11.32 -19.74 -11.27
CA ASN A 166 -10.45 -18.66 -11.75
C ASN A 166 -10.89 -18.04 -13.10
N LYS A 167 -12.20 -18.05 -13.38
CA LYS A 167 -12.75 -17.36 -14.56
C LYS A 167 -13.18 -15.95 -14.18
N LYS A 168 -12.85 -14.97 -15.03
CA LYS A 168 -13.34 -13.60 -14.88
C LYS A 168 -14.86 -13.56 -14.91
N TYR A 169 -15.43 -12.74 -14.02
CA TYR A 169 -16.83 -12.42 -14.11
C TYR A 169 -17.12 -11.62 -15.40
N GLY A 170 -18.23 -11.95 -16.06
CA GLY A 170 -18.85 -11.03 -17.01
C GLY A 170 -19.36 -9.78 -16.30
N ILE A 171 -20.11 -8.94 -17.00
CA ILE A 171 -20.71 -7.74 -16.39
C ILE A 171 -21.52 -8.12 -15.13
N ARG A 172 -21.31 -7.37 -14.04
CA ARG A 172 -22.01 -7.53 -12.76
C ARG A 172 -22.57 -6.19 -12.29
N SER A 173 -23.41 -6.25 -11.28
CA SER A 173 -23.99 -5.10 -10.61
C SER A 173 -23.03 -4.44 -9.61
N THR A 174 -21.88 -5.05 -9.33
CA THR A 174 -20.86 -4.50 -8.43
C THR A 174 -19.57 -4.20 -9.18
N VAL A 175 -18.99 -3.04 -8.87
CA VAL A 175 -17.71 -2.60 -9.43
C VAL A 175 -16.77 -2.13 -8.34
N SER A 176 -15.51 -2.54 -8.44
CA SER A 176 -14.42 -1.97 -7.65
C SER A 176 -14.06 -0.58 -8.16
N LEU A 177 -13.72 0.34 -7.25
CA LEU A 177 -13.24 1.68 -7.55
C LEU A 177 -11.83 1.85 -6.99
N ASP A 178 -10.80 1.86 -7.84
CA ASP A 178 -9.40 2.02 -7.43
C ASP A 178 -8.90 3.44 -7.71
N MET A 179 -8.57 4.19 -6.65
CA MET A 179 -8.06 5.57 -6.70
C MET A 179 -6.67 5.69 -6.05
N LYS A 180 -5.98 4.57 -5.85
CA LYS A 180 -4.73 4.51 -5.05
C LYS A 180 -3.55 5.21 -5.72
N LYS A 181 -3.58 5.34 -7.05
CA LYS A 181 -2.52 5.95 -7.83
C LYS A 181 -3.10 7.01 -8.75
N GLN A 182 -2.61 8.24 -8.63
CA GLN A 182 -3.05 9.39 -9.43
C GLN A 182 -1.84 10.21 -9.88
N ASP A 183 -1.98 11.03 -10.90
CA ASP A 183 -0.88 11.86 -11.45
C ASP A 183 -0.90 13.30 -10.95
N GLY A 184 -1.95 13.70 -10.21
CA GLY A 184 -2.08 15.04 -9.66
C GLY A 184 -2.84 16.03 -10.54
N THR A 185 -3.41 15.58 -11.66
CA THR A 185 -4.04 16.45 -12.67
C THR A 185 -5.56 16.34 -12.69
N LEU A 186 -6.23 17.46 -12.96
CA LEU A 186 -7.68 17.47 -13.16
C LEU A 186 -8.11 16.68 -14.40
N THR A 187 -7.31 16.67 -15.47
CA THR A 187 -7.61 15.94 -16.72
C THR A 187 -7.77 14.46 -16.47
N THR A 188 -6.83 13.85 -15.75
CA THR A 188 -6.90 12.42 -15.42
C THR A 188 -8.02 12.14 -14.43
N ILE A 189 -8.24 13.03 -13.45
CA ILE A 189 -9.38 12.90 -12.53
C ILE A 189 -10.70 12.86 -13.30
N ASP A 190 -10.92 13.78 -14.24
CA ASP A 190 -12.13 13.86 -15.07
C ASP A 190 -12.38 12.53 -15.80
N GLN A 191 -11.32 11.95 -16.40
CA GLN A 191 -11.41 10.75 -17.23
C GLN A 191 -11.40 9.42 -16.46
N LYS A 192 -10.90 9.40 -15.21
CA LYS A 192 -10.61 8.15 -14.50
C LYS A 192 -11.13 8.07 -13.07
N PHE A 193 -11.34 9.19 -12.38
CA PHE A 193 -11.56 9.16 -10.93
C PHE A 193 -12.78 9.95 -10.47
N ASP A 194 -13.35 10.77 -11.34
CA ASP A 194 -14.47 11.61 -10.94
C ASP A 194 -15.79 10.82 -11.00
N TYR A 195 -15.93 9.83 -10.12
CA TYR A 195 -17.00 8.83 -10.18
C TYR A 195 -18.38 9.41 -9.88
N ASN A 196 -19.38 8.94 -10.63
CA ASN A 196 -20.78 9.31 -10.48
C ASN A 196 -21.63 8.14 -10.81
N TRP A 197 -22.81 8.17 -10.21
CA TRP A 197 -23.80 7.18 -10.43
C TRP A 197 -25.18 7.83 -10.49
N GLY A 198 -26.03 7.29 -11.36
CA GLY A 198 -27.44 7.61 -11.45
C GLY A 198 -28.25 6.38 -11.86
N LYS A 199 -29.55 6.44 -11.61
CA LYS A 199 -30.50 5.39 -12.01
C LYS A 199 -31.70 6.04 -12.67
N ALA A 200 -32.13 5.49 -13.81
CA ALA A 200 -33.30 5.95 -14.54
C ALA A 200 -33.94 4.81 -15.31
N LYS A 201 -35.21 4.99 -15.67
CA LYS A 201 -35.94 4.08 -16.57
C LYS A 201 -35.92 4.64 -18.00
N PRO A 202 -36.03 3.80 -19.03
CA PRO A 202 -36.32 4.31 -20.38
C PRO A 202 -37.67 5.03 -20.39
N THR A 203 -37.69 6.27 -20.88
CA THR A 203 -38.92 7.04 -21.09
C THR A 203 -39.63 6.59 -22.37
N GLU A 204 -38.90 5.98 -23.30
CA GLU A 204 -39.39 5.48 -24.57
C GLU A 204 -38.56 4.25 -24.98
N VAL A 205 -39.23 3.21 -25.49
CA VAL A 205 -38.59 2.07 -26.17
C VAL A 205 -39.42 1.76 -27.42
N LYS A 206 -38.86 2.01 -28.60
CA LYS A 206 -39.55 1.84 -29.89
C LYS A 206 -38.67 1.14 -30.92
N ASN A 207 -39.29 0.56 -31.93
CA ASN A 207 -38.61 0.12 -33.13
C ASN A 207 -38.69 1.24 -34.16
N ASP A 208 -37.54 1.76 -34.59
CA ASP A 208 -37.38 2.77 -35.63
C ASP A 208 -36.61 2.16 -36.81
N ASN A 209 -37.25 2.03 -37.97
CA ASN A 209 -36.67 1.41 -39.18
C ASN A 209 -36.02 0.03 -38.94
N GLY A 210 -36.61 -0.80 -38.06
CA GLY A 210 -36.09 -2.12 -37.71
C GLY A 210 -35.02 -2.12 -36.61
N GLN A 211 -34.57 -0.95 -36.14
CA GLN A 211 -33.63 -0.78 -35.04
C GLN A 211 -34.35 -0.39 -33.75
N LYS A 212 -34.06 -1.07 -32.63
CA LYS A 212 -34.64 -0.73 -31.33
C LYS A 212 -33.93 0.48 -30.74
N ILE A 213 -34.67 1.56 -30.50
CA ILE A 213 -34.19 2.81 -29.90
C ILE A 213 -34.86 3.02 -28.54
N ALA A 214 -34.05 3.29 -27.52
CA ALA A 214 -34.49 3.71 -26.20
C ALA A 214 -34.08 5.16 -25.92
N LYS A 215 -34.93 5.92 -25.23
CA LYS A 215 -34.58 7.26 -24.70
C LYS A 215 -34.71 7.28 -23.19
N THR A 216 -33.87 8.06 -22.53
CA THR A 216 -33.90 8.22 -21.08
C THR A 216 -33.27 9.54 -20.66
N GLU A 217 -33.67 10.04 -19.48
CA GLU A 217 -33.05 11.18 -18.81
C GLU A 217 -32.59 10.74 -17.42
N VAL A 218 -31.32 11.01 -17.09
CA VAL A 218 -30.73 10.59 -15.81
C VAL A 218 -30.09 11.77 -15.11
N THR A 219 -30.26 11.83 -13.79
CA THR A 219 -29.49 12.73 -12.93
C THR A 219 -28.35 11.96 -12.28
N LEU A 220 -27.12 12.40 -12.52
CA LEU A 220 -25.92 11.82 -11.93
C LEU A 220 -25.56 12.50 -10.61
N ASN A 221 -25.13 11.68 -9.65
CA ASN A 221 -24.62 12.13 -8.36
C ASN A 221 -23.16 11.74 -8.23
N ARG A 222 -22.28 12.74 -8.02
CA ARG A 222 -20.86 12.52 -7.76
C ARG A 222 -20.66 11.72 -6.47
N LYS A 223 -19.83 10.69 -6.53
CA LYS A 223 -19.52 9.74 -5.45
C LYS A 223 -18.15 9.98 -4.80
N VAL A 224 -17.39 10.94 -5.32
CA VAL A 224 -16.04 11.29 -4.84
C VAL A 224 -15.97 12.72 -4.31
N THR A 225 -14.86 13.04 -3.66
CA THR A 225 -14.43 14.39 -3.28
C THR A 225 -13.17 14.73 -4.08
N ILE A 226 -13.04 15.97 -4.54
CA ILE A 226 -11.82 16.46 -5.21
C ILE A 226 -11.13 17.48 -4.31
N TRP A 227 -9.80 17.41 -4.21
CA TRP A 227 -9.02 18.31 -3.37
C TRP A 227 -7.76 18.83 -4.08
N GLY A 228 -7.69 20.15 -4.24
CA GLY A 228 -6.48 20.86 -4.64
C GLY A 228 -5.63 21.24 -3.44
N MET A 229 -4.38 20.78 -3.43
CA MET A 229 -3.40 21.03 -2.36
C MET A 229 -2.24 21.89 -2.85
N LYS A 230 -2.01 23.02 -2.19
CA LYS A 230 -0.86 23.92 -2.43
C LYS A 230 0.02 23.93 -1.19
N PHE A 231 1.31 23.60 -1.33
CA PHE A 231 2.18 23.36 -0.19
C PHE A 231 3.09 24.53 0.13
N LYS A 232 3.19 24.90 1.41
CA LYS A 232 4.04 25.98 1.92
C LYS A 232 4.99 25.43 2.98
N ILE A 233 6.29 25.73 2.88
CA ILE A 233 7.28 25.31 3.87
C ILE A 233 7.23 26.24 5.09
N VAL A 234 7.23 25.66 6.30
CA VAL A 234 7.41 26.43 7.55
C VAL A 234 8.78 27.10 7.54
N ASN A 235 8.81 28.43 7.74
CA ASN A 235 10.04 29.23 7.77
C ASN A 235 10.89 29.14 6.48
N GLY A 236 10.26 28.94 5.31
CA GLY A 236 10.96 28.95 4.02
C GLY A 236 11.46 30.34 3.59
N PRO A 237 12.32 30.44 2.54
CA PRO A 237 12.83 31.71 2.03
C PRO A 237 11.70 32.67 1.63
N SER A 238 11.92 33.97 1.85
CA SER A 238 10.89 35.02 1.87
C SER A 238 10.22 35.38 0.54
N SER A 239 10.64 34.84 -0.62
CA SER A 239 10.08 35.29 -1.90
C SER A 239 8.77 34.60 -2.33
N THR A 240 8.45 33.38 -1.87
CA THR A 240 7.08 32.81 -1.96
C THR A 240 6.76 31.79 -0.86
N GLY A 241 7.75 30.98 -0.45
CA GLY A 241 7.61 29.91 0.56
C GLY A 241 6.80 28.69 0.10
N PHE A 242 6.35 28.64 -1.15
CA PHE A 242 5.59 27.53 -1.72
C PHE A 242 6.50 26.49 -2.41
N ILE A 243 6.08 25.24 -2.40
CA ILE A 243 6.76 24.14 -3.09
C ILE A 243 6.17 24.02 -4.50
N GLU A 244 7.02 24.17 -5.52
CA GLU A 244 6.63 24.06 -6.93
C GLU A 244 7.22 22.81 -7.61
N ASP A 245 8.31 22.27 -7.06
CA ASP A 245 9.07 21.15 -7.58
C ASP A 245 8.74 19.83 -6.85
N ILE A 246 7.51 19.37 -7.00
CA ILE A 246 7.01 18.18 -6.30
C ILE A 246 7.24 16.93 -7.17
N ASP A 247 7.96 15.94 -6.64
CA ASP A 247 8.17 14.65 -7.30
C ASP A 247 6.99 13.70 -7.02
N SER A 248 6.52 13.66 -5.77
CA SER A 248 5.33 12.88 -5.40
C SER A 248 4.69 13.36 -4.09
N VAL A 249 3.41 13.03 -3.90
CA VAL A 249 2.68 13.21 -2.65
C VAL A 249 2.09 11.88 -2.21
N LYS A 250 2.33 11.48 -0.95
CA LYS A 250 1.65 10.34 -0.33
C LYS A 250 0.65 10.84 0.69
N ILE A 251 -0.54 10.25 0.66
CA ILE A 251 -1.65 10.58 1.54
C ILE A 251 -2.09 9.31 2.25
N ASN A 252 -1.96 9.27 3.57
CA ASN A 252 -2.44 8.18 4.41
C ASN A 252 -3.64 8.66 5.24
N GLY A 253 -4.71 7.86 5.30
CA GLY A 253 -5.94 8.13 6.05
C GLY A 253 -7.14 8.61 5.21
N LEU A 254 -7.02 8.68 3.87
CA LEU A 254 -8.14 8.99 2.97
C LEU A 254 -8.51 7.76 2.15
N ARG A 255 -9.79 7.38 2.13
CA ARG A 255 -10.27 6.17 1.45
C ARG A 255 -10.07 6.26 -0.06
N SER A 256 -9.35 5.30 -0.60
CA SER A 256 -8.93 5.24 -1.99
C SER A 256 -9.43 4.00 -2.73
N TYR A 257 -10.00 3.05 -2.02
CA TYR A 257 -10.63 1.87 -2.61
C TYR A 257 -11.93 1.49 -1.89
N ASP A 258 -12.96 1.16 -2.66
CA ASP A 258 -14.21 0.56 -2.19
C ASP A 258 -14.94 -0.13 -3.36
N VAL A 259 -16.03 -0.84 -3.07
CA VAL A 259 -16.90 -1.48 -4.06
C VAL A 259 -18.23 -0.76 -4.11
N LEU A 260 -18.67 -0.35 -5.29
CA LEU A 260 -19.96 0.30 -5.54
C LEU A 260 -20.96 -0.71 -6.08
N ASN A 261 -22.16 -0.75 -5.50
CA ASN A 261 -23.30 -1.45 -6.05
C ASN A 261 -24.07 -0.53 -7.01
N LEU A 262 -24.18 -0.93 -8.27
CA LEU A 262 -24.86 -0.21 -9.33
C LEU A 262 -26.40 -0.26 -9.19
N LYS A 263 -26.96 -1.24 -8.46
CA LYS A 263 -28.43 -1.36 -8.26
C LYS A 263 -29.00 -0.18 -7.47
N ASP A 264 -28.25 0.34 -6.50
CA ASP A 264 -28.68 1.37 -5.55
C ASP A 264 -27.69 2.53 -5.34
N GLY A 265 -26.47 2.42 -5.88
CA GLY A 265 -25.43 3.44 -5.78
C GLY A 265 -24.74 3.50 -4.42
N ASN A 266 -24.85 2.47 -3.59
CA ASN A 266 -24.23 2.39 -2.27
C ASN A 266 -22.87 1.68 -2.32
N PHE A 267 -21.98 2.06 -1.40
CA PHE A 267 -20.72 1.35 -1.18
C PHE A 267 -20.97 0.10 -0.35
N VAL A 268 -20.56 -1.06 -0.87
CA VAL A 268 -20.78 -2.39 -0.28
C VAL A 268 -19.47 -3.11 0.05
N GLY A 269 -18.32 -2.46 -0.16
CA GLY A 269 -17.03 -3.04 0.18
C GLY A 269 -16.94 -3.35 1.67
N THR A 270 -16.31 -4.48 1.94
CA THR A 270 -15.98 -4.98 3.27
C THR A 270 -14.88 -4.14 3.91
N SER A 271 -14.67 -4.30 5.22
CA SER A 271 -13.53 -3.71 5.91
C SER A 271 -12.17 -4.25 5.43
N ASP A 272 -12.14 -5.40 4.75
CA ASP A 272 -10.89 -6.03 4.37
C ASP A 272 -10.31 -5.51 3.07
N GLU A 273 -11.15 -5.03 2.16
CA GLU A 273 -10.73 -4.54 0.85
C GLU A 273 -10.62 -3.02 0.78
N LYS A 274 -11.25 -2.28 1.71
CA LYS A 274 -11.08 -0.82 1.78
C LYS A 274 -9.62 -0.46 2.05
N GLU A 275 -9.10 0.46 1.26
CA GLU A 275 -7.75 1.01 1.41
C GLU A 275 -7.81 2.51 1.68
N TYR A 276 -6.87 3.02 2.49
CA TYR A 276 -6.84 4.42 2.92
C TYR A 276 -5.52 5.12 2.59
N MET A 277 -4.92 4.74 1.47
CA MET A 277 -3.65 5.27 0.99
C MET A 277 -3.74 5.70 -0.47
N ILE A 278 -3.24 6.90 -0.77
CA ILE A 278 -3.14 7.45 -2.12
C ILE A 278 -1.71 7.88 -2.37
N THR A 279 -1.16 7.44 -3.50
CA THR A 279 0.09 7.95 -4.07
C THR A 279 -0.23 8.83 -5.27
N VAL A 280 0.19 10.08 -5.21
CA VAL A 280 0.16 11.03 -6.32
C VAL A 280 1.56 11.15 -6.90
N ALA A 281 1.77 10.63 -8.11
CA ALA A 281 3.06 10.66 -8.81
C ALA A 281 2.88 10.35 -10.30
N ASN A 282 3.73 10.92 -11.16
CA ASN A 282 3.78 10.53 -12.56
C ASN A 282 4.46 9.16 -12.73
N LYS A 283 3.96 8.36 -13.67
CA LYS A 283 4.49 7.00 -13.95
C LYS A 283 5.96 7.00 -14.38
N ASP A 284 6.35 8.02 -15.14
CA ASP A 284 7.71 8.23 -15.62
C ASP A 284 8.63 8.85 -14.54
N LYS A 285 8.09 9.10 -13.34
CA LYS A 285 8.77 9.76 -12.20
C LYS A 285 9.19 11.20 -12.48
N SER A 286 8.60 11.83 -13.50
CA SER A 286 8.72 13.28 -13.68
C SER A 286 7.99 14.03 -12.56
N LYS A 287 8.30 15.32 -12.41
CA LYS A 287 7.63 16.20 -11.45
C LYS A 287 6.15 16.32 -11.77
N ILE A 288 5.32 16.36 -10.72
CA ILE A 288 3.87 16.58 -10.87
C ILE A 288 3.63 17.93 -11.53
N GLN A 289 2.81 17.93 -12.58
CA GLN A 289 2.39 19.15 -13.23
C GLN A 289 1.34 19.87 -12.36
N LEU A 290 1.73 21.00 -11.78
CA LEU A 290 0.83 21.81 -10.97
C LEU A 290 -0.14 22.60 -11.84
N GLN A 291 -1.42 22.61 -11.47
CA GLN A 291 -2.45 23.43 -12.11
C GLN A 291 -2.84 24.55 -11.12
N ASN A 292 -2.53 25.80 -11.48
CA ASN A 292 -2.66 26.99 -10.61
C ASN A 292 -1.93 26.84 -9.26
N GLY A 293 -0.82 26.09 -9.25
CA GLY A 293 -0.01 25.81 -8.06
C GLY A 293 -0.59 24.74 -7.13
N TYR A 294 -1.60 23.98 -7.58
CA TYR A 294 -2.19 22.87 -6.84
C TYR A 294 -1.80 21.52 -7.43
N VAL A 295 -1.59 20.55 -6.52
CA VAL A 295 -1.68 19.11 -6.80
C VAL A 295 -3.13 18.69 -6.56
N TRP A 296 -3.77 18.03 -7.51
CA TRP A 296 -5.16 17.59 -7.41
C TRP A 296 -5.27 16.10 -7.09
N VAL A 297 -6.24 15.75 -6.24
CA VAL A 297 -6.52 14.35 -5.91
C VAL A 297 -8.02 14.15 -5.78
N ALA A 298 -8.52 12.99 -6.20
CA ALA A 298 -9.88 12.54 -5.94
C ALA A 298 -9.88 11.37 -4.95
N PHE A 299 -10.89 11.26 -4.09
CA PHE A 299 -11.00 10.17 -3.12
C PHE A 299 -12.45 9.98 -2.64
N LEU A 300 -12.69 8.88 -1.92
CA LEU A 300 -14.00 8.55 -1.36
C LEU A 300 -14.13 9.16 0.04
N ALA A 301 -14.86 10.27 0.18
CA ALA A 301 -15.05 10.89 1.50
C ALA A 301 -15.82 9.99 2.48
N GLU A 302 -15.53 10.18 3.77
CA GLU A 302 -16.22 9.53 4.88
C GLU A 302 -17.44 10.35 5.37
N ASN A 303 -17.61 11.58 4.88
CA ASN A 303 -18.61 12.53 5.38
C ASN A 303 -18.50 12.77 6.89
N ALA A 304 -17.28 12.67 7.42
CA ALA A 304 -16.93 12.84 8.82
C ALA A 304 -15.56 13.49 8.96
N LEU A 305 -15.20 13.88 10.18
CA LEU A 305 -13.86 14.39 10.48
C LEU A 305 -12.85 13.25 10.31
N THR A 306 -11.98 13.38 9.31
CA THR A 306 -11.04 12.33 8.91
C THR A 306 -9.61 12.74 9.22
N ASN A 307 -8.86 11.88 9.91
CA ASN A 307 -7.45 12.07 10.20
C ASN A 307 -6.60 11.59 9.04
N PHE A 308 -5.66 12.42 8.60
CA PHE A 308 -4.75 12.07 7.52
C PHE A 308 -3.33 12.57 7.78
N THR A 309 -2.37 11.99 7.06
CA THR A 309 -0.99 12.46 6.97
C THR A 309 -0.58 12.61 5.51
N LEU A 310 -0.05 13.78 5.18
CA LEU A 310 0.55 14.11 3.90
C LEU A 310 2.06 13.99 4.03
N THR A 311 2.69 13.40 3.01
CA THR A 311 4.14 13.39 2.83
C THR A 311 4.46 13.86 1.42
N VAL A 312 5.18 14.97 1.31
CA VAL A 312 5.54 15.62 0.05
C VAL A 312 7.02 15.37 -0.20
N TYR A 313 7.33 14.73 -1.32
CA TYR A 313 8.69 14.42 -1.74
C TYR A 313 9.12 15.41 -2.81
N THR A 314 10.29 16.00 -2.60
CA THR A 314 10.98 16.87 -3.56
C THR A 314 12.46 16.48 -3.61
N GLN A 315 13.19 17.00 -4.59
CA GLN A 315 14.64 16.84 -4.67
C GLN A 315 15.37 17.49 -3.48
N SER A 316 14.76 18.48 -2.84
CA SER A 316 15.35 19.26 -1.75
C SER A 316 15.01 18.71 -0.36
N GLY A 317 14.09 17.76 -0.25
CA GLY A 317 13.77 17.10 1.01
C GLY A 317 12.39 16.46 1.06
N VAL A 318 12.06 15.91 2.23
CA VAL A 318 10.77 15.28 2.49
C VAL A 318 10.04 16.08 3.56
N TYR A 319 8.82 16.52 3.22
CA TYR A 319 8.01 17.36 4.09
C TYR A 319 6.74 16.65 4.52
N THR A 320 6.24 16.92 5.72
CA THR A 320 5.04 16.27 6.24
C THR A 320 4.07 17.22 6.93
N LYS A 321 2.79 16.83 6.92
CA LYS A 321 1.72 17.42 7.72
C LYS A 321 0.71 16.33 8.09
N SER A 322 0.40 16.20 9.37
CA SER A 322 -0.79 15.47 9.82
C SER A 322 -1.86 16.45 10.31
N ALA A 323 -3.11 16.16 10.00
CA ALA A 323 -4.25 16.99 10.35
C ALA A 323 -5.55 16.17 10.31
N ALA A 324 -6.63 16.79 10.77
CA ALA A 324 -7.99 16.30 10.60
C ALA A 324 -8.79 17.31 9.76
N LYS A 325 -9.66 16.83 8.87
CA LYS A 325 -10.58 17.68 8.10
C LYS A 325 -11.86 16.93 7.76
N LEU A 326 -12.99 17.63 7.80
CA LEU A 326 -14.26 17.13 7.25
C LEU A 326 -14.23 17.28 5.74
N PHE A 327 -14.39 16.16 5.05
CA PHE A 327 -14.59 16.09 3.61
C PHE A 327 -15.95 15.48 3.34
N ASN A 328 -16.70 16.11 2.43
CA ASN A 328 -18.03 15.65 2.02
C ASN A 328 -18.00 15.13 0.59
N THR A 329 -18.70 14.02 0.34
CA THR A 329 -18.94 13.45 -0.98
C THR A 329 -19.59 14.48 -1.90
N GLY A 330 -19.10 14.61 -3.12
CA GLY A 330 -19.61 15.55 -4.12
C GLY A 330 -19.02 16.96 -4.05
N TYR A 331 -18.16 17.25 -3.06
CA TYR A 331 -17.58 18.58 -2.87
C TYR A 331 -16.15 18.68 -3.40
N ASP A 332 -15.77 19.92 -3.74
CA ASP A 332 -14.44 20.28 -4.18
C ASP A 332 -13.78 21.22 -3.15
N TYR A 333 -12.54 20.91 -2.76
CA TYR A 333 -11.79 21.67 -1.77
C TYR A 333 -10.50 22.22 -2.34
N ARG A 334 -10.06 23.36 -1.79
CA ARG A 334 -8.75 23.95 -2.06
C ARG A 334 -8.10 24.34 -0.73
N SER A 335 -6.85 23.97 -0.54
CA SER A 335 -6.13 24.26 0.71
C SER A 335 -4.70 24.73 0.43
N THR A 336 -4.28 25.78 1.13
CA THR A 336 -2.85 26.03 1.37
C THR A 336 -2.43 25.25 2.61
N ILE A 337 -1.46 24.36 2.46
CA ILE A 337 -1.04 23.40 3.47
C ILE A 337 0.38 23.73 3.91
N THR A 338 0.53 24.10 5.16
CA THR A 338 1.84 24.36 5.75
C THR A 338 2.49 23.04 6.20
N VAL A 339 3.65 22.70 5.63
CA VAL A 339 4.39 21.46 5.86
C VAL A 339 5.75 21.72 6.53
N LYS A 340 6.25 20.72 7.26
CA LYS A 340 7.54 20.78 7.96
C LYS A 340 8.49 19.73 7.40
N ASN A 341 9.78 20.05 7.34
CA ASN A 341 10.81 19.07 7.00
C ASN A 341 10.84 17.94 8.06
N ILE A 342 11.13 16.73 7.63
CA ILE A 342 11.22 15.56 8.50
C ILE A 342 12.60 15.49 9.13
N THR A 343 12.66 15.58 10.46
CA THR A 343 13.90 15.35 11.23
C THR A 343 13.91 13.91 11.77
N PRO A 344 14.97 13.12 11.53
CA PRO A 344 15.10 11.80 12.11
C PRO A 344 15.15 11.86 13.63
N LYS A 345 14.56 10.86 14.28
CA LYS A 345 14.66 10.64 15.73
C LYS A 345 15.32 9.29 15.99
N PRO A 346 16.03 9.13 17.12
CA PRO A 346 16.56 7.82 17.53
C PRO A 346 15.46 6.84 17.94
N TYR A 347 14.26 7.36 18.29
CA TYR A 347 13.10 6.55 18.62
C TYR A 347 11.80 7.14 18.08
N VAL A 348 10.78 6.28 18.00
CA VAL A 348 9.36 6.63 17.88
C VAL A 348 8.62 6.18 19.14
N THR A 349 7.65 6.96 19.59
CA THR A 349 6.83 6.58 20.75
C THR A 349 5.54 5.92 20.27
N VAL A 350 5.28 4.71 20.75
CA VAL A 350 4.02 3.98 20.53
C VAL A 350 3.63 3.29 21.84
N ASN A 351 2.40 3.48 22.30
CA ASN A 351 1.88 3.04 23.59
C ASN A 351 2.79 3.41 24.78
N GLY A 352 3.32 4.63 24.77
CA GLY A 352 4.21 5.15 25.82
C GLY A 352 5.63 4.56 25.83
N VAL A 353 5.99 3.71 24.86
CA VAL A 353 7.30 3.08 24.75
C VAL A 353 8.11 3.75 23.64
N LYS A 354 9.36 4.11 23.92
CA LYS A 354 10.31 4.68 22.96
C LYS A 354 11.00 3.58 22.17
N TRP A 355 10.42 3.16 21.06
CA TRP A 355 10.96 2.11 20.18
C TRP A 355 12.07 2.66 19.30
N ALA A 356 13.17 1.94 19.17
CA ALA A 356 14.27 2.30 18.27
C ALA A 356 13.78 2.38 16.82
N THR A 357 14.33 3.32 16.04
CA THR A 357 13.93 3.48 14.63
C THR A 357 14.61 2.53 13.66
N GLY A 358 14.98 1.34 14.13
CA GLY A 358 15.65 0.29 13.36
C GLY A 358 15.78 -0.99 14.19
N ASN A 359 16.00 -2.11 13.52
CA ASN A 359 16.37 -3.35 14.19
C ASN A 359 17.81 -3.24 14.74
N PHE A 360 18.13 -4.04 15.75
CA PHE A 360 19.53 -4.26 16.10
C PHE A 360 20.22 -5.04 14.97
N ILE A 361 21.41 -4.61 14.55
CA ILE A 361 22.17 -5.22 13.46
C ILE A 361 23.66 -5.28 13.77
N HIS A 362 24.32 -6.18 13.05
CA HIS A 362 25.75 -6.14 12.78
C HIS A 362 25.95 -5.99 11.27
N TYR A 363 26.85 -5.09 10.88
CA TYR A 363 27.13 -4.83 9.48
C TYR A 363 28.62 -4.56 9.28
N LYS A 364 29.22 -5.22 8.31
CA LYS A 364 30.62 -5.12 7.96
C LYS A 364 30.78 -4.90 6.46
N LYS A 365 31.58 -3.90 6.09
CA LYS A 365 31.94 -3.62 4.70
C LYS A 365 33.44 -3.34 4.62
N GLY A 366 34.19 -4.31 4.13
CA GLY A 366 35.65 -4.27 4.15
C GLY A 366 36.18 -4.23 5.58
N SER A 367 36.98 -3.21 5.92
CA SER A 367 37.51 -2.99 7.27
C SER A 367 36.56 -2.22 8.20
N LEU A 368 35.43 -1.71 7.70
CA LEU A 368 34.46 -0.97 8.48
C LEU A 368 33.45 -1.91 9.11
N GLU A 369 33.25 -1.79 10.42
CA GLU A 369 32.34 -2.63 11.20
C GLU A 369 31.40 -1.77 12.04
N TYR A 370 30.13 -2.18 12.09
CA TYR A 370 29.07 -1.50 12.82
C TYR A 370 28.25 -2.50 13.62
N TRP A 371 28.06 -2.18 14.90
CA TRP A 371 27.08 -2.80 15.78
C TRP A 371 26.15 -1.72 16.31
N GLY A 372 24.84 -1.89 16.15
CA GLY A 372 23.89 -0.90 16.66
C GLY A 372 22.51 -0.96 16.02
N ILE A 373 21.82 0.18 16.07
CA ILE A 373 20.48 0.32 15.49
C ILE A 373 20.61 0.61 14.00
N ALA A 374 19.86 -0.10 13.18
CA ALA A 374 19.82 0.10 11.74
C ALA A 374 19.41 1.54 11.34
N PRO A 375 19.84 2.05 10.18
CA PRO A 375 19.58 3.43 9.77
C PRO A 375 18.11 3.76 9.50
N ALA A 376 17.26 2.74 9.28
CA ALA A 376 15.84 2.89 9.01
C ALA A 376 15.00 1.74 9.59
N GLN A 377 13.71 1.99 9.79
CA GLN A 377 12.80 1.01 10.42
C GLN A 377 12.55 -0.23 9.56
N TRP A 378 12.68 -0.11 8.24
CA TRP A 378 12.48 -1.19 7.28
C TRP A 378 13.76 -1.98 6.97
N TRP A 379 14.88 -1.68 7.63
CA TRP A 379 16.13 -2.39 7.37
C TRP A 379 16.04 -3.86 7.80
N ILE A 380 16.48 -4.73 6.90
CA ILE A 380 16.77 -6.15 7.11
C ILE A 380 18.07 -6.49 6.39
N SER A 381 18.73 -7.56 6.81
CA SER A 381 19.94 -8.06 6.14
C SER A 381 19.64 -8.34 4.67
N ASN A 382 20.50 -7.82 3.79
CA ASN A 382 20.34 -7.83 2.34
C ASN A 382 19.03 -7.22 1.81
N TYR A 383 18.49 -6.17 2.46
CA TYR A 383 17.22 -5.53 2.04
C TYR A 383 17.22 -4.99 0.60
N GLY A 384 18.39 -4.70 0.03
CA GLY A 384 18.55 -4.02 -1.26
C GLY A 384 19.55 -4.68 -2.19
N ASP A 385 19.91 -5.94 -1.93
CA ASP A 385 20.96 -6.65 -2.67
C ASP A 385 20.39 -7.68 -3.65
N ASN A 386 21.25 -8.14 -4.57
CA ASN A 386 21.06 -9.39 -5.30
C ASN A 386 21.77 -10.53 -4.55
N PRO A 387 21.27 -11.78 -4.62
CA PRO A 387 21.93 -12.89 -3.98
C PRO A 387 23.27 -13.19 -4.64
N THR A 388 24.21 -13.67 -3.84
CA THR A 388 25.56 -14.08 -4.27
C THR A 388 25.78 -15.58 -4.04
N LEU A 389 26.93 -16.11 -4.47
CA LEU A 389 27.31 -17.50 -4.20
C LEU A 389 27.34 -17.83 -2.69
N ALA A 390 27.63 -16.84 -1.84
CA ALA A 390 27.65 -17.01 -0.39
C ALA A 390 26.24 -17.24 0.20
N ASN A 391 25.18 -16.91 -0.53
CA ASN A 391 23.81 -17.06 -0.06
C ASN A 391 23.18 -18.42 -0.42
N ARG A 392 23.89 -19.28 -1.17
CA ARG A 392 23.40 -20.60 -1.59
C ARG A 392 23.12 -21.50 -0.40
N VAL A 393 22.17 -22.42 -0.58
CA VAL A 393 21.85 -23.48 0.38
C VAL A 393 21.76 -24.80 -0.36
N ASP A 394 22.30 -25.87 0.20
CA ASP A 394 22.31 -27.22 -0.40
C ASP A 394 22.80 -27.25 -1.85
N ASN A 395 23.83 -26.47 -2.17
CA ASN A 395 24.33 -26.29 -3.54
C ASN A 395 23.27 -25.84 -4.56
N LYS A 396 22.19 -25.18 -4.12
CA LYS A 396 21.22 -24.53 -5.00
C LYS A 396 21.48 -23.04 -5.08
N ASN A 397 21.30 -22.47 -6.27
CA ASN A 397 21.33 -21.02 -6.45
C ASN A 397 20.04 -20.41 -5.89
N ILE A 398 20.14 -19.17 -5.39
CA ILE A 398 18.98 -18.42 -4.93
C ILE A 398 18.29 -17.78 -6.13
N GLU A 399 17.02 -18.08 -6.30
CA GLU A 399 16.14 -17.41 -7.25
C GLU A 399 15.63 -16.09 -6.66
N LYS A 400 15.24 -15.17 -7.54
CA LYS A 400 14.66 -13.88 -7.12
C LYS A 400 13.62 -13.35 -8.10
N ASN A 401 12.57 -12.74 -7.55
CA ASN A 401 11.55 -12.02 -8.32
C ASN A 401 11.59 -10.49 -8.08
N GLY A 402 12.67 -10.01 -7.45
CA GLY A 402 12.85 -8.61 -7.09
C GLY A 402 14.19 -8.35 -6.39
N LEU A 403 14.39 -7.11 -5.96
CA LEU A 403 15.59 -6.70 -5.22
C LEU A 403 15.41 -6.94 -3.71
N GLY A 404 16.45 -7.43 -3.04
CA GLY A 404 16.47 -7.62 -1.60
C GLY A 404 15.91 -8.94 -1.09
N SER A 405 16.29 -9.34 0.11
CA SER A 405 16.08 -10.68 0.68
C SER A 405 14.62 -11.12 0.86
N GLN A 406 13.66 -10.20 0.88
CA GLN A 406 12.23 -10.57 0.85
C GLN A 406 11.79 -11.08 -0.53
N ASN A 407 12.61 -10.91 -1.57
CA ASN A 407 12.34 -11.37 -2.92
C ASN A 407 13.19 -12.61 -3.29
N TRP A 408 13.90 -13.20 -2.34
CA TRP A 408 14.83 -14.31 -2.55
C TRP A 408 14.22 -15.63 -2.11
N TYR A 409 14.39 -16.70 -2.89
CA TYR A 409 13.86 -18.01 -2.55
C TYR A 409 14.61 -19.18 -3.20
N ILE A 410 14.28 -20.38 -2.77
CA ILE A 410 14.66 -21.67 -3.36
C ILE A 410 13.38 -22.50 -3.42
N ASP A 411 13.19 -23.27 -4.50
CA ASP A 411 12.10 -24.22 -4.68
C ASP A 411 10.72 -23.61 -4.30
N ASN A 412 10.06 -24.14 -3.27
CA ASN A 412 8.70 -23.84 -2.82
C ASN A 412 8.52 -22.44 -2.18
N HIS A 413 9.24 -21.41 -2.63
CA HIS A 413 9.05 -20.03 -2.20
C HIS A 413 9.19 -19.80 -0.67
N ASN A 414 9.92 -20.64 0.06
CA ASN A 414 10.03 -20.57 1.52
C ASN A 414 11.00 -19.49 2.04
N GLY A 415 11.57 -18.65 1.17
CA GLY A 415 12.53 -17.61 1.56
C GLY A 415 13.77 -18.14 2.24
N ARG A 416 14.29 -19.26 1.71
CA ARG A 416 15.42 -19.98 2.26
C ARG A 416 16.72 -19.50 1.63
N TYR A 417 17.66 -19.02 2.43
CA TYR A 417 19.00 -18.63 1.97
C TYR A 417 20.02 -18.63 3.11
N THR A 418 21.31 -18.69 2.78
CA THR A 418 22.41 -18.59 3.75
C THR A 418 22.69 -17.12 4.10
N GLN A 419 22.65 -16.80 5.38
CA GLN A 419 23.04 -15.50 5.92
C GLN A 419 24.56 -15.49 6.18
N THR A 420 25.19 -14.33 6.06
CA THR A 420 26.63 -14.14 6.36
C THR A 420 26.80 -13.27 7.60
N SER A 421 27.94 -13.40 8.27
CA SER A 421 28.25 -12.57 9.43
C SER A 421 28.62 -11.12 9.08
N ASP A 422 28.67 -10.74 7.80
CA ASP A 422 28.94 -9.37 7.39
C ASP A 422 27.66 -8.51 7.30
N ASP A 423 26.47 -9.12 7.29
CA ASP A 423 25.20 -8.40 7.32
C ASP A 423 24.17 -9.24 8.09
N LEU A 424 24.01 -8.95 9.38
CA LEU A 424 23.18 -9.71 10.31
C LEU A 424 22.11 -8.84 10.97
N ASP A 425 20.89 -9.37 10.97
CA ASP A 425 19.71 -8.80 11.64
C ASP A 425 18.96 -9.83 12.51
N LEU A 426 19.46 -11.07 12.57
CA LEU A 426 18.89 -12.17 13.36
C LEU A 426 19.92 -12.67 14.38
N PHE A 427 19.53 -12.69 15.65
CA PHE A 427 20.40 -13.05 16.78
C PHE A 427 19.75 -14.14 17.61
N ARG A 428 20.55 -15.04 18.19
CA ARG A 428 20.08 -16.01 19.19
C ARG A 428 19.76 -15.29 20.49
N TRP A 429 18.84 -15.85 21.28
CA TRP A 429 18.39 -15.20 22.50
C TRP A 429 19.49 -15.15 23.57
N GLY A 430 19.95 -13.94 23.87
CA GLY A 430 20.92 -13.69 24.93
C GLY A 430 22.36 -14.13 24.63
N ASP A 431 22.69 -14.47 23.39
CA ASP A 431 24.08 -14.76 22.98
C ASP A 431 24.83 -13.46 22.67
N ILE A 432 26.04 -13.29 23.23
CA ILE A 432 26.91 -12.14 22.98
C ILE A 432 28.23 -12.62 22.35
N ALA A 433 28.88 -13.60 22.97
CA ALA A 433 30.23 -14.02 22.59
C ALA A 433 30.29 -14.71 21.23
N GLU A 434 29.29 -15.53 20.89
CA GLU A 434 29.27 -16.34 19.67
C GLU A 434 28.34 -15.75 18.60
N ALA A 435 27.88 -14.50 18.75
CA ALA A 435 26.82 -13.92 17.92
C ALA A 435 27.11 -13.94 16.41
N LEU A 436 28.38 -13.87 16.00
CA LEU A 436 28.82 -13.95 14.60
C LEU A 436 29.10 -15.38 14.11
N ASN A 437 29.18 -16.35 15.02
CA ASN A 437 29.29 -17.77 14.70
C ASN A 437 27.89 -18.35 14.45
N LEU A 438 27.45 -18.28 13.19
CA LEU A 438 26.08 -18.65 12.79
C LEU A 438 25.77 -20.14 12.94
N ASN A 439 26.78 -20.99 13.07
CA ASN A 439 26.66 -22.44 13.30
C ASN A 439 26.94 -22.83 14.76
N SER A 440 26.84 -21.89 15.70
CA SER A 440 26.89 -22.19 17.13
C SER A 440 25.50 -22.50 17.69
N ASN A 441 25.47 -23.20 18.81
CA ASN A 441 24.28 -23.51 19.60
C ASN A 441 24.18 -22.64 20.87
N ALA A 442 24.92 -21.54 20.95
CA ALA A 442 24.98 -20.67 22.13
C ALA A 442 23.70 -19.83 22.29
N TYR A 443 23.10 -19.89 23.48
CA TYR A 443 22.01 -19.01 23.92
C TYR A 443 21.96 -18.98 25.45
N LEU A 444 21.30 -17.97 26.01
CA LEU A 444 21.15 -17.87 27.47
C LEU A 444 20.06 -18.82 27.98
N ASN A 445 20.45 -19.80 28.79
CA ASN A 445 19.53 -20.73 29.45
C ASN A 445 18.72 -20.07 30.57
N GLY A 446 17.62 -20.73 30.95
CA GLY A 446 16.83 -20.40 32.15
C GLY A 446 15.34 -20.27 31.89
N THR A 447 14.56 -20.31 32.97
CA THR A 447 13.09 -20.41 32.96
C THR A 447 12.49 -19.27 33.77
N ALA A 448 11.36 -18.73 33.30
CA ALA A 448 10.54 -17.75 33.99
C ALA A 448 11.31 -16.52 34.53
N PHE A 449 12.15 -15.91 33.69
CA PHE A 449 12.90 -14.72 34.08
C PHE A 449 13.01 -13.69 32.94
N SER A 450 13.20 -12.42 33.31
CA SER A 450 13.53 -11.33 32.40
C SER A 450 15.01 -10.98 32.47
N MET A 451 15.63 -10.83 31.30
CA MET A 451 17.02 -10.43 31.15
C MET A 451 17.26 -8.99 31.62
N ASN A 452 16.29 -8.10 31.38
CA ASN A 452 16.29 -6.69 31.81
C ASN A 452 17.64 -5.96 31.68
N GLY A 453 18.33 -6.12 30.55
CA GLY A 453 19.62 -5.45 30.32
C GLY A 453 20.80 -5.97 31.14
N ARG A 454 20.68 -7.16 31.75
CA ARG A 454 21.76 -7.82 32.54
C ARG A 454 22.65 -8.69 31.64
N PHE A 455 23.84 -8.99 32.15
CA PHE A 455 24.86 -9.82 31.51
C PHE A 455 25.25 -11.02 32.36
N TYR A 456 25.71 -12.09 31.74
CA TYR A 456 26.06 -13.35 32.37
C TYR A 456 27.35 -13.94 31.78
N LYS A 457 28.10 -14.68 32.61
CA LYS A 457 29.35 -15.36 32.20
C LYS A 457 29.11 -16.73 31.56
N ARG A 458 27.98 -17.36 31.85
CA ARG A 458 27.65 -18.73 31.46
C ARG A 458 26.27 -18.78 30.81
N ASP A 459 26.07 -19.77 29.96
CA ASP A 459 24.80 -20.23 29.41
C ASP A 459 24.02 -21.04 30.45
N ALA A 460 23.85 -20.53 31.66
CA ALA A 460 23.12 -21.20 32.73
C ALA A 460 21.92 -20.36 33.18
N THR A 461 20.95 -20.97 33.85
CA THR A 461 19.85 -20.24 34.47
C THR A 461 20.40 -19.18 35.43
N PRO A 462 19.96 -17.91 35.34
CA PRO A 462 20.36 -16.89 36.29
C PRO A 462 20.13 -17.30 37.74
N GLY A 463 21.13 -17.08 38.60
CA GLY A 463 21.10 -17.48 40.01
C GLY A 463 21.30 -18.97 40.28
N PHE A 464 21.42 -19.82 39.25
CA PHE A 464 21.75 -21.24 39.39
C PHE A 464 23.23 -21.49 39.08
N PHE A 465 23.88 -22.39 39.81
CA PHE A 465 25.33 -22.68 39.70
C PHE A 465 26.23 -21.43 39.73
N GLY A 466 25.84 -20.38 40.45
CA GLY A 466 26.56 -19.10 40.55
C GLY A 466 26.55 -18.27 39.27
N ASN A 467 25.56 -18.43 38.39
CA ASN A 467 25.40 -17.58 37.21
C ASN A 467 24.69 -16.26 37.56
N ASP A 468 25.31 -15.47 38.42
CA ASP A 468 24.83 -14.15 38.81
C ASP A 468 25.13 -13.11 37.71
N PRO A 469 24.38 -11.98 37.69
CA PRO A 469 24.67 -10.89 36.78
C PRO A 469 26.11 -10.38 36.93
N VAL A 470 26.75 -10.08 35.80
CA VAL A 470 28.14 -9.58 35.74
C VAL A 470 28.24 -8.25 35.02
N ASN A 471 29.40 -7.62 35.15
CA ASN A 471 29.74 -6.43 34.37
C ASN A 471 29.99 -6.77 32.89
N LYS A 472 29.82 -5.76 32.04
CA LYS A 472 30.01 -5.85 30.57
C LYS A 472 31.34 -6.51 30.17
N SER A 473 32.44 -6.23 30.87
CA SER A 473 33.78 -6.80 30.57
C SER A 473 33.88 -8.32 30.73
N GLN A 474 32.92 -8.95 31.40
CA GLN A 474 32.87 -10.39 31.64
C GLN A 474 31.71 -11.08 30.92
N ALA A 475 30.91 -10.33 30.16
CA ALA A 475 29.70 -10.80 29.53
C ALA A 475 30.02 -11.77 28.39
N LYS A 476 29.43 -12.96 28.45
CA LYS A 476 29.34 -13.88 27.30
C LYS A 476 27.90 -14.06 26.83
N PHE A 477 26.95 -13.83 27.72
CA PHE A 477 25.52 -13.91 27.50
C PHE A 477 24.80 -12.71 28.11
N GLY A 478 23.55 -12.48 27.72
CA GLY A 478 22.71 -11.38 28.20
C GLY A 478 22.30 -10.42 27.08
N ASP A 479 22.07 -9.16 27.44
CA ASP A 479 21.46 -8.20 26.52
C ASP A 479 22.48 -7.69 25.48
N ILE A 480 22.59 -8.41 24.35
CA ILE A 480 23.51 -8.04 23.26
C ILE A 480 23.28 -6.61 22.74
N VAL A 481 22.04 -6.11 22.79
CA VAL A 481 21.72 -4.77 22.34
C VAL A 481 22.35 -3.74 23.27
N LYS A 482 22.14 -3.88 24.58
CA LYS A 482 22.76 -3.00 25.57
C LYS A 482 24.28 -3.12 25.51
N TYR A 483 24.80 -4.33 25.38
CA TYR A 483 26.24 -4.59 25.27
C TYR A 483 26.88 -3.73 24.18
N HIS A 484 26.30 -3.64 22.98
CA HIS A 484 26.90 -2.87 21.89
C HIS A 484 26.51 -1.38 21.85
N THR A 485 25.40 -0.99 22.48
CA THR A 485 24.90 0.40 22.40
C THR A 485 25.23 1.27 23.60
N GLU A 486 25.53 0.68 24.76
CA GLU A 486 26.03 1.38 25.93
C GLU A 486 27.52 1.78 25.72
N LYS A 487 27.78 3.08 25.70
CA LYS A 487 29.09 3.68 25.41
C LYS A 487 29.47 4.68 26.50
N SER A 488 30.76 4.80 26.79
CA SER A 488 31.28 5.78 27.74
C SER A 488 30.97 7.21 27.28
N GLY A 489 30.62 8.10 28.21
CA GLY A 489 30.27 9.50 27.93
C GLY A 489 28.90 9.71 27.29
N ARG A 490 28.04 8.69 27.26
CA ARG A 490 26.67 8.74 26.73
C ARG A 490 25.65 8.47 27.83
N ASP A 491 24.57 9.23 27.84
CA ASP A 491 23.46 9.17 28.80
C ASP A 491 22.27 8.30 28.32
N TYR A 492 22.45 7.59 27.20
CA TYR A 492 21.45 6.70 26.63
C TYR A 492 22.06 5.40 26.10
N TYR A 493 21.22 4.38 26.00
CA TYR A 493 21.52 3.10 25.35
C TYR A 493 20.21 2.47 24.85
N TYR A 494 20.32 1.31 24.21
CA TYR A 494 19.16 0.51 23.82
C TYR A 494 19.19 -0.86 24.50
N LYS A 495 18.03 -1.48 24.67
CA LYS A 495 17.92 -2.82 25.27
C LYS A 495 16.78 -3.62 24.62
N TYR A 496 16.69 -4.92 24.93
CA TYR A 496 15.51 -5.71 24.53
C TYR A 496 14.21 -5.07 25.05
N PRO A 497 13.11 -5.16 24.28
CA PRO A 497 11.81 -4.82 24.81
C PRO A 497 11.38 -5.85 25.85
N THR A 498 10.68 -5.38 26.88
CA THR A 498 10.03 -6.28 27.84
C THR A 498 8.85 -7.00 27.19
N LEU A 499 8.46 -8.16 27.73
CA LEU A 499 7.27 -8.88 27.30
C LEU A 499 6.01 -7.99 27.33
N ASP A 500 5.81 -7.23 28.40
CA ASP A 500 4.63 -6.39 28.54
C ASP A 500 4.60 -5.26 27.52
N GLN A 501 5.75 -4.70 27.15
CA GLN A 501 5.83 -3.69 26.08
C GLN A 501 5.43 -4.28 24.71
N LEU A 502 5.85 -5.51 24.39
CA LEU A 502 5.43 -6.17 23.14
C LEU A 502 3.94 -6.56 23.17
N LYS A 503 3.43 -7.06 24.29
CA LYS A 503 1.98 -7.31 24.47
C LYS A 503 1.17 -6.03 24.30
N ASN A 504 1.63 -4.94 24.91
CA ASN A 504 0.98 -3.63 24.82
C ASN A 504 0.98 -3.12 23.37
N LEU A 505 2.11 -3.20 22.66
CA LEU A 505 2.21 -2.90 21.23
C LEU A 505 1.19 -3.70 20.40
N GLN A 506 1.12 -5.02 20.62
CA GLN A 506 0.25 -5.95 19.91
C GLN A 506 -1.24 -5.67 20.13
N LYS A 507 -1.64 -5.42 21.38
CA LYS A 507 -3.05 -5.31 21.79
C LYS A 507 -3.62 -3.91 21.73
N ASN A 508 -2.83 -2.90 22.10
CA ASN A 508 -3.37 -1.59 22.47
C ASN A 508 -3.02 -0.46 21.48
N SER A 509 -2.20 -0.73 20.45
CA SER A 509 -1.97 0.25 19.40
C SER A 509 -3.28 0.61 18.70
N VAL A 510 -3.57 1.91 18.59
CA VAL A 510 -4.78 2.45 17.96
C VAL A 510 -4.85 2.06 16.48
N THR A 511 -3.70 2.20 15.81
CA THR A 511 -3.49 1.87 14.41
C THR A 511 -2.60 0.64 14.32
N LYS A 512 -3.05 -0.36 13.56
CA LYS A 512 -2.31 -1.59 13.27
C LYS A 512 -2.69 -2.12 11.89
N VAL A 513 -1.76 -2.09 10.94
CA VAL A 513 -2.03 -2.54 9.55
C VAL A 513 -0.88 -3.37 8.99
N PRO A 514 -1.17 -4.38 8.15
CA PRO A 514 -0.19 -4.91 7.21
C PRO A 514 0.28 -3.78 6.30
N ALA A 515 1.60 -3.63 6.17
CA ALA A 515 2.16 -2.47 5.49
C ALA A 515 3.48 -2.76 4.80
N PHE A 516 3.87 -1.92 3.85
CA PHE A 516 5.21 -1.90 3.30
C PHE A 516 5.83 -0.50 3.36
N CYS A 517 7.15 -0.46 3.39
CA CYS A 517 7.94 0.74 3.19
C CYS A 517 8.78 0.60 1.92
N TYR A 518 9.00 1.71 1.22
CA TYR A 518 10.01 1.80 0.18
C TYR A 518 11.39 2.06 0.78
N THR A 519 12.41 1.46 0.18
CA THR A 519 13.81 1.65 0.56
C THR A 519 14.45 2.75 -0.29
N ASP A 520 15.69 3.14 0.05
CA ASP A 520 16.52 4.01 -0.79
C ASP A 520 16.84 3.42 -2.17
N LYS A 521 16.62 2.11 -2.36
CA LYS A 521 16.77 1.42 -3.64
C LYS A 521 15.45 1.31 -4.43
N GLY A 522 14.34 1.81 -3.86
CA GLY A 522 13.03 1.80 -4.48
C GLY A 522 12.28 0.46 -4.45
N ASN A 523 12.85 -0.58 -3.83
CA ASN A 523 12.12 -1.84 -3.58
C ASN A 523 11.24 -1.73 -2.33
N LYS A 524 10.26 -2.63 -2.21
CA LYS A 524 9.35 -2.72 -1.06
C LYS A 524 9.91 -3.66 0.00
N ILE A 525 9.74 -3.27 1.26
CA ILE A 525 9.89 -4.14 2.43
C ILE A 525 8.53 -4.23 3.13
N TYR A 526 7.98 -5.43 3.17
CA TYR A 526 6.71 -5.75 3.80
C TYR A 526 6.88 -6.05 5.29
N GLY A 527 5.85 -5.75 6.07
CA GLY A 527 5.86 -5.80 7.52
C GLY A 527 4.51 -5.44 8.14
N ILE A 528 4.58 -4.98 9.39
CA ILE A 528 3.43 -4.48 10.14
C ILE A 528 3.75 -3.08 10.67
N PHE A 529 2.76 -2.19 10.61
CA PHE A 529 2.84 -0.84 11.15
C PHE A 529 1.96 -0.69 12.38
N TYR A 530 2.49 -0.07 13.43
CA TYR A 530 1.81 0.24 14.69
C TYR A 530 1.89 1.74 14.97
N SER A 531 0.80 2.34 15.45
CA SER A 531 0.77 3.76 15.80
C SER A 531 -0.32 4.08 16.83
N ASP A 532 -0.08 5.10 17.65
CA ASP A 532 -1.09 5.71 18.52
C ASP A 532 -1.93 6.76 17.76
N TYR A 533 -1.51 7.13 16.54
CA TYR A 533 -2.25 8.05 15.69
C TYR A 533 -3.42 7.30 15.02
N PRO A 534 -4.68 7.68 15.27
CA PRO A 534 -5.82 7.06 14.60
C PRO A 534 -5.80 7.44 13.13
N LEU A 535 -5.63 6.45 12.26
CA LEU A 535 -5.91 6.59 10.84
C LEU A 535 -7.34 6.13 10.57
N THR A 536 -8.06 6.89 9.76
CA THR A 536 -9.41 6.49 9.36
C THR A 536 -9.34 5.19 8.55
N GLY A 537 -10.32 4.29 8.76
CA GLY A 537 -10.38 3.04 8.01
C GLY A 537 -9.51 1.88 8.49
N GLN A 538 -8.90 2.01 9.66
CA GLN A 538 -8.00 1.02 10.21
C GLN A 538 -8.71 -0.31 10.52
N HIS A 539 -8.35 -1.35 9.76
CA HIS A 539 -8.80 -2.72 9.97
C HIS A 539 -7.59 -3.64 10.08
N ALA A 540 -7.15 -3.89 11.32
CA ALA A 540 -6.08 -4.83 11.57
C ALA A 540 -6.57 -6.27 11.31
N LYS A 541 -6.25 -6.84 10.15
CA LYS A 541 -6.45 -8.27 9.90
C LYS A 541 -5.14 -8.94 9.54
N PHE A 542 -4.47 -9.38 10.60
CA PHE A 542 -3.51 -10.47 10.50
C PHE A 542 -4.17 -11.74 11.05
N PRO A 543 -3.84 -12.92 10.51
CA PRO A 543 -2.89 -13.13 9.41
C PRO A 543 -3.42 -12.67 8.04
N THR A 544 -2.51 -12.42 7.08
CA THR A 544 -2.85 -11.82 5.79
C THR A 544 -3.18 -12.81 4.67
N GLY A 545 -3.15 -14.12 4.92
CA GLY A 545 -3.47 -15.14 3.90
C GLY A 545 -2.55 -15.10 2.68
N LYS A 546 -1.30 -14.63 2.84
CA LYS A 546 -0.31 -14.48 1.75
C LYS A 546 -0.73 -13.44 0.69
N LYS A 547 -1.73 -12.61 0.98
CA LYS A 547 -2.28 -11.60 0.06
C LYS A 547 -1.51 -10.30 0.17
N LEU A 548 -0.70 -9.96 -0.85
CA LEU A 548 0.10 -8.73 -0.83
C LEU A 548 -0.74 -7.46 -1.01
N TRP A 549 -1.93 -7.57 -1.59
CA TRP A 549 -2.86 -6.44 -1.74
C TRP A 549 -3.37 -5.91 -0.40
N LYS A 550 -3.26 -6.68 0.70
CA LYS A 550 -3.59 -6.23 2.07
C LYS A 550 -2.60 -5.23 2.66
N TYR A 551 -1.43 -5.05 2.02
CA TYR A 551 -0.35 -4.24 2.56
C TYR A 551 -0.40 -2.82 1.99
N GLU A 552 -0.50 -1.83 2.87
CA GLU A 552 -0.52 -0.41 2.49
C GLU A 552 0.88 0.24 2.55
N ASP A 553 1.12 1.27 1.75
CA ASP A 553 2.35 2.07 1.83
C ASP A 553 2.31 2.98 3.06
N VAL A 554 3.20 2.73 4.02
CA VAL A 554 3.35 3.54 5.25
C VAL A 554 4.67 4.28 5.31
N THR A 555 5.42 4.35 4.20
CA THR A 555 6.75 4.99 4.15
C THR A 555 6.70 6.41 4.70
N GLY A 556 5.71 7.20 4.28
CA GLY A 556 5.53 8.58 4.73
C GLY A 556 5.23 8.69 6.22
N LEU A 557 4.42 7.78 6.78
CA LEU A 557 4.13 7.72 8.22
C LEU A 557 5.39 7.38 9.04
N VAL A 558 6.18 6.42 8.57
CA VAL A 558 7.44 6.00 9.21
C VAL A 558 8.46 7.13 9.21
N LEU A 559 8.61 7.83 8.08
CA LEU A 559 9.47 9.00 7.98
C LEU A 559 9.01 10.12 8.89
N ALA A 560 7.70 10.40 8.92
CA ALA A 560 7.09 11.40 9.79
C ALA A 560 7.13 11.04 11.29
N ASN A 561 7.80 9.94 11.68
CA ASN A 561 7.87 9.43 13.05
C ASN A 561 6.47 9.19 13.67
N ARG A 562 5.50 8.80 12.84
CA ARG A 562 4.11 8.58 13.25
C ARG A 562 3.85 7.18 13.78
N GLY A 563 4.82 6.27 13.71
CA GLY A 563 4.64 4.94 14.25
C GLY A 563 5.86 4.06 14.07
N LEU A 564 5.69 2.82 14.53
CA LEU A 564 6.66 1.75 14.50
C LEU A 564 6.33 0.78 13.37
N PHE A 565 7.25 0.64 12.42
CA PHE A 565 7.22 -0.39 11.40
C PHE A 565 8.18 -1.53 11.76
N LEU A 566 7.66 -2.76 11.75
CA LEU A 566 8.43 -3.98 11.93
C LEU A 566 8.42 -4.78 10.61
N PRO A 567 9.56 -4.95 9.92
CA PRO A 567 9.61 -5.75 8.70
C PRO A 567 9.41 -7.25 8.97
N VAL A 568 8.96 -7.98 7.95
CA VAL A 568 9.04 -9.45 7.88
C VAL A 568 10.51 -9.83 7.78
N THR A 569 11.03 -10.49 8.81
CA THR A 569 12.46 -10.83 8.96
C THR A 569 12.74 -12.31 8.76
N GLY A 570 11.73 -13.17 8.68
CA GLY A 570 11.91 -14.61 8.81
C GLY A 570 12.56 -14.99 10.15
N ARG A 571 13.20 -16.15 10.17
CA ARG A 571 14.04 -16.62 11.28
C ARG A 571 15.19 -17.47 10.75
N ARG A 572 16.25 -17.61 11.56
CA ARG A 572 17.33 -18.58 11.31
C ARG A 572 17.10 -19.82 12.15
N ASN A 573 17.28 -21.00 11.55
CA ASN A 573 17.17 -22.27 12.28
C ASN A 573 18.34 -22.45 13.26
N ASP A 574 18.17 -23.38 14.20
CA ASP A 574 19.20 -23.74 15.17
C ASP A 574 20.46 -24.28 14.49
N ASN A 575 21.62 -23.87 14.99
CA ASN A 575 22.94 -24.38 14.62
C ASN A 575 23.25 -24.32 13.10
N VAL A 576 22.60 -23.43 12.36
CA VAL A 576 22.80 -23.26 10.92
C VAL A 576 22.73 -21.78 10.51
N SER A 577 23.45 -21.43 9.45
CA SER A 577 23.42 -20.10 8.83
C SER A 577 22.16 -19.82 7.98
N THR A 578 21.24 -20.78 7.85
CA THR A 578 20.10 -20.70 6.93
C THR A 578 18.90 -19.96 7.52
N THR A 579 18.53 -18.86 6.86
CA THR A 579 17.27 -18.13 7.08
C THR A 579 16.12 -18.81 6.35
N VAL A 580 14.91 -18.75 6.91
CA VAL A 580 13.65 -19.25 6.34
C VAL A 580 12.50 -18.28 6.58
N TYR A 581 11.45 -18.39 5.77
CA TYR A 581 10.20 -17.61 5.84
C TYR A 581 10.36 -16.09 5.67
N ARG A 582 11.41 -15.66 4.96
CA ARG A 582 11.64 -14.24 4.65
C ARG A 582 11.04 -13.80 3.32
N HIS A 583 10.78 -14.72 2.39
CA HIS A 583 10.27 -14.37 1.06
C HIS A 583 8.82 -13.94 1.13
N VAL A 584 8.52 -12.72 0.70
CA VAL A 584 7.17 -12.16 0.70
C VAL A 584 6.67 -12.11 -0.74
N ALA A 585 5.93 -13.14 -1.13
CA ALA A 585 5.28 -13.26 -2.42
C ALA A 585 3.91 -13.90 -2.27
N GLU A 586 3.05 -13.70 -3.27
CA GLU A 586 1.78 -14.42 -3.35
C GLU A 586 2.03 -15.93 -3.34
N GLY A 587 1.27 -16.67 -2.52
CA GLY A 587 1.46 -18.12 -2.34
C GLY A 587 2.56 -18.55 -1.35
N SER A 588 3.47 -17.65 -0.95
CA SER A 588 4.56 -17.94 0.01
C SER A 588 4.12 -17.84 1.48
N ASN A 589 4.69 -18.69 2.33
CA ASN A 589 4.62 -18.54 3.78
C ASN A 589 5.74 -17.65 4.29
N PHE A 590 5.39 -16.57 4.98
CA PHE A 590 6.35 -15.61 5.53
C PHE A 590 5.98 -15.15 6.93
N MET A 591 6.99 -14.74 7.70
CA MET A 591 6.80 -14.29 9.08
C MET A 591 7.83 -13.25 9.52
N GLY A 592 7.40 -12.31 10.38
CA GLY A 592 8.28 -11.53 11.25
C GLY A 592 8.29 -12.14 12.64
N PHE A 593 9.47 -12.19 13.26
CA PHE A 593 9.64 -12.70 14.62
C PHE A 593 10.57 -11.78 15.41
N TYR A 594 10.05 -11.21 16.50
CA TYR A 594 10.75 -10.25 17.35
C TYR A 594 10.82 -10.71 18.80
N TYR A 595 12.03 -10.83 19.34
CA TYR A 595 12.21 -11.28 20.74
C TYR A 595 11.79 -10.26 21.79
N ALA A 596 11.23 -10.77 22.88
CA ALA A 596 11.16 -10.12 24.18
C ALA A 596 12.35 -10.51 25.05
N ASP A 597 12.55 -9.78 26.15
CA ASP A 597 13.56 -10.07 27.17
C ASP A 597 13.22 -11.23 28.12
N TYR A 598 12.09 -11.93 27.90
CA TYR A 598 11.53 -12.91 28.84
C TYR A 598 11.71 -14.36 28.37
N ALA A 599 12.26 -15.20 29.25
CA ALA A 599 12.38 -16.63 29.06
C ALA A 599 11.19 -17.40 29.66
N THR A 600 10.59 -18.30 28.88
CA THR A 600 9.47 -19.15 29.34
C THR A 600 9.94 -20.52 29.81
N ALA A 601 10.98 -21.06 29.20
CA ALA A 601 11.62 -22.31 29.59
C ALA A 601 13.11 -22.26 29.24
N VAL A 602 13.85 -23.31 29.62
CA VAL A 602 15.30 -23.43 29.35
C VAL A 602 15.63 -23.06 27.90
N SER A 603 14.91 -23.63 26.93
CA SER A 603 15.12 -23.45 25.49
C SER A 603 14.08 -22.57 24.79
N THR A 604 13.11 -21.98 25.49
CA THR A 604 12.08 -21.11 24.88
C THR A 604 11.98 -19.76 25.56
N CYS A 605 11.72 -18.73 24.77
CA CYS A 605 11.47 -17.37 25.24
C CYS A 605 10.13 -16.89 24.71
N THR A 606 9.86 -15.59 24.80
CA THR A 606 8.64 -15.00 24.24
C THR A 606 8.98 -13.99 23.15
N GLY A 607 8.12 -13.87 22.14
CA GLY A 607 8.27 -12.86 21.10
C GLY A 607 6.96 -12.51 20.40
N LEU A 608 6.99 -11.42 19.65
CA LEU A 608 5.93 -11.00 18.76
C LEU A 608 6.11 -11.70 17.41
N PHE A 609 5.06 -12.37 16.97
CA PHE A 609 4.94 -13.06 15.70
C PHE A 609 3.86 -12.40 14.85
N PHE A 610 4.12 -12.23 13.55
CA PHE A 610 3.12 -11.82 12.56
C PHE A 610 3.51 -12.35 11.17
N GLY A 611 2.54 -12.55 10.28
CA GLY A 611 2.83 -13.00 8.92
C GLY A 611 1.62 -13.49 8.16
N SER A 612 1.89 -14.38 7.21
CA SER A 612 0.87 -14.90 6.29
C SER A 612 -0.20 -15.76 6.97
N LEU A 613 0.12 -16.47 8.06
CA LEU A 613 -0.76 -17.47 8.68
C LEU A 613 -0.92 -17.35 10.20
N ASN A 614 -0.14 -16.52 10.90
CA ASN A 614 -0.30 -16.37 12.34
C ASN A 614 0.07 -14.95 12.81
N TYR A 615 -0.50 -14.54 13.94
CA TYR A 615 -0.27 -13.25 14.57
C TYR A 615 -0.53 -13.31 16.08
N GLY A 616 0.45 -12.86 16.87
CA GLY A 616 0.29 -12.78 18.31
C GLY A 616 1.61 -12.89 19.05
N ILE A 617 1.51 -13.15 20.35
CA ILE A 617 2.66 -13.43 21.20
C ILE A 617 2.85 -14.94 21.26
N THR A 618 4.02 -15.42 20.83
CA THR A 618 4.32 -16.86 20.74
C THR A 618 5.63 -17.19 21.47
N PRO A 619 5.88 -18.48 21.79
CA PRO A 619 7.12 -18.90 22.43
C PRO A 619 8.15 -19.42 21.41
N PRO A 620 9.04 -18.58 20.85
CA PRO A 620 10.14 -19.06 20.01
C PRO A 620 11.16 -19.88 20.79
N GLN A 621 11.87 -20.73 20.07
CA GLN A 621 13.09 -21.36 20.55
C GLN A 621 14.22 -20.32 20.65
N LYS A 622 15.02 -20.40 21.72
CA LYS A 622 16.12 -19.45 22.01
C LYS A 622 17.33 -19.66 21.11
N GLN A 623 17.52 -20.89 20.66
CA GLN A 623 18.60 -21.30 19.77
C GLN A 623 18.34 -20.95 18.29
N GLN A 624 17.08 -20.66 17.94
CA GLN A 624 16.77 -20.01 16.67
C GLN A 624 17.26 -18.56 16.73
N ALA A 625 17.54 -17.95 15.59
CA ALA A 625 17.86 -16.52 15.56
C ALA A 625 16.66 -15.72 15.04
N CYS A 626 16.26 -14.70 15.80
CA CYS A 626 15.14 -13.82 15.47
C CYS A 626 15.59 -12.36 15.54
N ALA A 627 14.74 -11.46 15.03
CA ALA A 627 15.03 -10.04 15.07
C ALA A 627 14.82 -9.47 16.47
N ILE A 628 15.47 -8.36 16.75
CA ILE A 628 15.25 -7.57 17.95
C ILE A 628 14.93 -6.16 17.49
N ARG A 629 13.75 -5.65 17.89
CA ARG A 629 13.41 -4.23 17.79
C ARG A 629 13.63 -3.61 19.17
N PRO A 630 14.75 -2.90 19.39
CA PRO A 630 15.08 -2.43 20.72
C PRO A 630 14.19 -1.28 21.20
N ILE A 631 14.28 -1.00 22.49
CA ILE A 631 13.75 0.23 23.08
C ILE A 631 14.90 1.15 23.49
N TYR A 632 14.68 2.46 23.37
CA TYR A 632 15.58 3.51 23.81
C TYR A 632 15.43 3.72 25.32
N VAL A 633 16.57 3.77 26.03
CA VAL A 633 16.66 4.09 27.46
C VAL A 633 17.57 5.30 27.60
N GLY A 634 17.02 6.41 28.06
CA GLY A 634 17.72 7.69 28.17
C GLY A 634 16.74 8.84 28.36
N PRO A 635 17.24 10.07 28.52
CA PRO A 635 16.40 11.25 28.70
C PRO A 635 15.52 11.54 27.47
N ASP A 636 14.51 12.38 27.66
CA ASP A 636 13.79 12.96 26.53
C ASP A 636 14.71 13.89 25.73
N ILE A 637 14.53 13.85 24.41
CA ILE A 637 15.29 14.68 23.50
C ILE A 637 14.58 16.02 23.43
N THR A 638 15.16 17.02 24.08
CA THR A 638 14.71 18.40 24.01
C THR A 638 15.58 19.14 22.98
N GLY A 639 14.97 19.72 21.95
CA GLY A 639 15.69 20.39 20.86
C GLY A 639 16.05 19.48 19.68
N THR A 640 17.18 19.75 19.03
CA THR A 640 17.63 19.02 17.83
C THR A 640 17.97 17.57 18.20
N PRO A 641 17.35 16.57 17.56
CA PRO A 641 17.66 15.18 17.86
C PRO A 641 19.14 14.85 17.68
N PRO A 642 19.72 14.03 18.57
CA PRO A 642 21.07 13.55 18.38
C PRO A 642 21.13 12.74 17.08
N VAL A 643 22.20 12.98 16.32
CA VAL A 643 22.54 12.16 15.16
C VAL A 643 22.67 10.70 15.62
N THR A 644 21.90 9.80 15.01
CA THR A 644 21.96 8.37 15.33
C THR A 644 23.35 7.83 15.01
N ASP A 645 23.79 6.78 15.71
CA ASP A 645 25.12 6.18 15.45
C ASP A 645 25.28 5.73 13.99
N ALA A 646 24.19 5.25 13.38
CA ALA A 646 24.16 4.84 11.98
C ALA A 646 24.51 5.99 11.01
N ALA A 647 24.12 7.23 11.31
CA ALA A 647 24.43 8.39 10.47
C ALA A 647 25.91 8.77 10.46
N LYS A 648 26.72 8.22 11.39
CA LYS A 648 28.17 8.38 11.43
C LYS A 648 28.91 7.23 10.73
N PHE A 649 28.18 6.21 10.26
CA PHE A 649 28.76 5.07 9.56
C PHE A 649 28.68 5.29 8.05
N ALA A 650 29.82 5.55 7.41
CA ALA A 650 29.89 5.97 6.01
C ALA A 650 29.10 5.09 5.01
N PRO A 651 29.06 3.75 5.15
CA PRO A 651 28.22 2.90 4.29
C PRO A 651 26.71 3.21 4.32
N PHE A 652 26.20 3.89 5.36
CA PHE A 652 24.78 4.26 5.48
C PHE A 652 24.47 5.69 5.01
N SER A 653 25.47 6.43 4.52
CA SER A 653 25.34 7.85 4.13
C SER A 653 24.29 8.14 3.05
N ASN A 654 23.89 7.13 2.27
CA ASN A 654 22.77 7.25 1.35
C ASN A 654 21.44 7.28 2.11
N ILE A 655 21.26 6.50 3.17
CA ILE A 655 19.98 6.40 3.88
C ILE A 655 19.84 7.53 4.89
N ILE A 656 20.90 7.76 5.66
CA ILE A 656 20.92 8.74 6.74
C ILE A 656 22.33 9.31 6.89
N ASP A 657 22.41 10.61 7.10
CA ASP A 657 23.62 11.30 7.51
C ASP A 657 23.35 12.24 8.69
N VAL A 658 24.34 13.06 9.04
CA VAL A 658 24.26 14.02 10.15
C VAL A 658 23.16 15.08 9.95
N ASN A 659 22.72 15.31 8.70
CA ASN A 659 21.72 16.32 8.34
C ASN A 659 20.30 15.73 8.28
N GLY A 660 20.17 14.42 8.05
CA GLY A 660 18.87 13.77 8.07
C GLY A 660 18.80 12.44 7.32
N ARG A 661 17.58 11.91 7.22
CA ARG A 661 17.26 10.81 6.30
C ARG A 661 17.04 11.39 4.91
N LYS A 662 17.54 10.71 3.87
CA LYS A 662 17.54 11.22 2.49
C LYS A 662 16.42 10.71 1.59
N TYR A 663 15.68 9.70 2.05
CA TYR A 663 14.66 9.00 1.25
C TYR A 663 13.39 8.77 2.05
#